data_AF-A0A9P6V213-F1
#
_entry.id   AF-A0A9P6V213-F1
#
_cell.length_a   1.000
_cell.length_b   1.000
_cell.length_c   1.000
_cell.angle_alpha   90.00
_cell.angle_beta   90.00
_cell.angle_gamma   90.00
#
_symmetry.space_group_name_H-M   'P 1'
#
loop_
_entity.id
_entity.type
_entity.pdbx_description
1 polymer ?
#
loop_
_entity_poly.entity_id
_entity_poly.type
_entity_poly.pdbx_seq_one_letter_code
_entity_poly.pdbx_strand_id
1 'polypeptide(L)'
;MKTFTLSCLVAAASIQAGFAQVLIAPETDMNSTVVSSTNSTAPTSRIGASTPTILNSVHVLVDNNLEVGGAKFPFIYLPDQRLAFRSAASCGKLSELLYSAQSHSLPAVQKMLTQVAPDVTEFWIDTGARDSLYLTTCDTLVMKNGQATIKTGGSCMRLLPSLCSNANTSGKITVQTNLGRITGTRDAKGFRFQGIRYAQAPVGNLRFAAPVPVTTKWTNAVDAIAPGNKCPQLGDLPGGNEDCLFLNIFTPVLNAENKNLLPVMFYLHGGAFITGTGSDPAINAANMASRGQVVVVTINYRLGLLGFLERVDAGISRSTLSGNQSVRDMLVALKWVQDHIASFGGDKTKVTIFGASAGGTAVRTLLSMPAATKGLFRAAISQSDPIHLPFNDVKTASTTVSRGAMTLLKCADLACMRSKSVDDLLNAQNTIVGQAILHAPEQSYIELIKPSIDGILIFNNFDQLIAGKKGGFHQVPLMIGTMKNEADGFLPLMGQITFMPPTVMGATLNTLLGYRRTMITIGSRMYPIDGSNLDGTREAEGLFATDYIFVCPAQFIAKAYAATKTPVYQFQFQRGYNPNRPADDICATRACHSDDIAFVFASPSLMNNASTYPWTAADAALSRTVMDRWTAFAVSGGNPNVSGDSINPAWPQYDGKTQSIFMIDTTSSVSTGGIRPQTCGFLDETINYDFQL
;
A
#
# COMPACT_ATOMS: atom_id res chain seq x y z
N MET A 1 29.58 45.84 -16.61
CA MET A 1 28.61 46.02 -17.70
C MET A 1 28.83 44.93 -18.75
N LYS A 2 27.73 44.36 -19.27
CA LYS A 2 27.58 43.12 -20.07
C LYS A 2 27.43 41.85 -19.23
N THR A 3 26.23 41.73 -18.70
CA THR A 3 25.58 40.53 -18.16
C THR A 3 25.24 39.58 -19.32
N PHE A 4 25.75 38.35 -19.30
CA PHE A 4 25.28 37.26 -20.15
C PHE A 4 24.13 36.56 -19.41
N THR A 5 22.90 36.83 -19.82
CA THR A 5 21.70 36.06 -19.46
C THR A 5 21.70 34.76 -20.25
N LEU A 6 21.99 33.64 -19.58
CA LEU A 6 21.78 32.30 -20.12
C LEU A 6 20.35 31.89 -19.76
N SER A 7 19.44 32.03 -20.72
CA SER A 7 18.06 31.57 -20.61
C SER A 7 18.03 30.04 -20.62
N CYS A 8 17.82 29.41 -19.47
CA CYS A 8 17.52 27.98 -19.39
C CYS A 8 16.12 27.71 -19.97
N LEU A 9 16.08 27.05 -21.14
CA LEU A 9 14.90 26.32 -21.58
C LEU A 9 14.70 25.12 -20.64
N VAL A 10 13.76 25.24 -19.71
CA VAL A 10 13.12 24.08 -19.09
C VAL A 10 12.06 23.62 -20.08
N ALA A 11 12.41 22.66 -20.92
CA ALA A 11 11.45 21.97 -21.76
C ALA A 11 10.56 21.11 -20.84
N ALA A 12 9.29 21.46 -20.75
CA ALA A 12 8.25 20.61 -20.23
C ALA A 12 8.21 19.32 -21.07
N ALA A 13 8.71 18.21 -20.52
CA ALA A 13 8.46 16.88 -21.05
C ALA A 13 6.99 16.50 -20.78
N SER A 14 6.11 17.10 -21.56
CA SER A 14 4.76 16.61 -21.77
C SER A 14 4.89 15.43 -22.72
N ILE A 15 4.76 14.20 -22.25
CA ILE A 15 4.70 13.03 -23.13
C ILE A 15 3.36 13.11 -23.87
N GLN A 16 3.40 13.69 -25.07
CA GLN A 16 2.36 13.56 -26.08
C GLN A 16 2.28 12.09 -26.48
N ALA A 17 1.28 11.36 -25.98
CA ALA A 17 0.83 10.14 -26.62
C ALA A 17 0.13 10.54 -27.93
N GLY A 18 0.75 10.19 -29.05
CA GLY A 18 0.22 10.43 -30.38
C GLY A 18 -1.10 9.67 -30.59
N PHE A 19 -2.14 10.42 -30.91
CA PHE A 19 -3.39 9.91 -31.45
C PHE A 19 -3.14 9.32 -32.85
N ALA A 20 -3.47 8.04 -33.03
CA ALA A 20 -3.87 7.53 -34.34
C ALA A 20 -5.39 7.73 -34.48
N GLN A 21 -5.77 8.65 -35.36
CA GLN A 21 -7.15 8.82 -35.82
C GLN A 21 -7.62 7.54 -36.52
N VAL A 22 -8.63 6.88 -35.98
CA VAL A 22 -9.52 6.04 -36.78
C VAL A 22 -10.80 6.86 -37.00
N LEU A 23 -10.99 7.24 -38.26
CA LEU A 23 -12.17 7.91 -38.79
C LEU A 23 -13.43 7.13 -38.44
N ILE A 24 -14.33 7.75 -37.68
CA ILE A 24 -15.74 7.32 -37.60
C ILE A 24 -16.48 8.17 -38.63
N ALA A 25 -16.90 7.54 -39.73
CA ALA A 25 -17.87 8.09 -40.66
C ALA A 25 -19.29 7.97 -40.06
N PRO A 26 -20.22 8.90 -40.37
CA PRO A 26 -21.55 8.92 -39.77
C PRO A 26 -22.49 7.95 -40.50
N GLU A 27 -23.16 7.06 -39.76
CA GLU A 27 -24.26 6.25 -40.31
C GLU A 27 -25.50 7.13 -40.49
N THR A 28 -25.96 7.20 -41.74
CA THR A 28 -27.21 7.78 -42.20
C THR A 28 -28.38 6.85 -41.96
N ASP A 29 -29.49 7.42 -41.49
CA ASP A 29 -30.83 6.83 -41.54
C ASP A 29 -31.20 6.33 -42.94
N MET A 30 -31.75 5.10 -43.04
CA MET A 30 -32.86 4.85 -43.97
C MET A 30 -33.68 3.60 -43.63
N ASN A 31 -34.98 3.79 -43.79
CA ASN A 31 -36.12 2.93 -43.52
C ASN A 31 -36.14 1.54 -44.19
N SER A 32 -36.75 0.62 -43.45
CA SER A 32 -37.72 -0.41 -43.86
C SER A 32 -37.37 -1.41 -44.98
N THR A 33 -37.36 -2.69 -44.63
CA THR A 33 -38.26 -3.66 -45.28
C THR A 33 -38.52 -4.87 -44.38
N VAL A 34 -39.81 -5.16 -44.23
CA VAL A 34 -40.39 -6.28 -43.48
C VAL A 34 -40.22 -7.57 -44.29
N VAL A 35 -39.65 -8.61 -43.72
CA VAL A 35 -39.99 -10.01 -44.06
C VAL A 35 -40.02 -10.84 -42.78
N SER A 36 -41.21 -11.37 -42.50
CA SER A 36 -41.54 -12.30 -41.43
C SER A 36 -41.01 -13.71 -41.70
N SER A 37 -40.42 -14.36 -40.69
CA SER A 37 -40.60 -15.81 -40.49
C SER A 37 -40.30 -16.20 -39.04
N THR A 38 -40.98 -17.25 -38.63
CA THR A 38 -41.40 -17.62 -37.27
C THR A 38 -40.44 -18.52 -36.50
N ASN A 39 -40.63 -18.54 -35.17
CA ASN A 39 -40.31 -19.59 -34.18
C ASN A 39 -38.87 -19.73 -33.66
N SER A 40 -38.61 -19.30 -32.42
CA SER A 40 -38.83 -20.12 -31.22
C SER A 40 -38.42 -19.35 -29.96
N THR A 41 -39.25 -19.43 -28.93
CA THR A 41 -39.11 -18.77 -27.64
C THR A 41 -38.14 -19.52 -26.73
N ALA A 42 -37.01 -18.87 -26.38
CA ALA A 42 -36.24 -19.18 -25.19
C ALA A 42 -36.29 -17.95 -24.26
N PRO A 43 -36.61 -18.08 -22.96
CA PRO A 43 -36.70 -16.93 -22.08
C PRO A 43 -35.29 -16.40 -21.80
N THR A 44 -34.96 -15.27 -22.39
CA THR A 44 -33.84 -14.43 -21.97
C THR A 44 -34.17 -13.83 -20.61
N SER A 45 -33.74 -14.49 -19.53
CA SER A 45 -33.72 -13.88 -18.22
C SER A 45 -32.77 -12.69 -18.25
N ARG A 46 -33.33 -11.48 -18.21
CA ARG A 46 -32.60 -10.28 -17.80
C ARG A 46 -31.88 -10.63 -16.50
N ILE A 47 -30.55 -10.53 -16.49
CA ILE A 47 -29.74 -10.65 -15.27
C ILE A 47 -30.12 -9.43 -14.41
N GLY A 48 -31.16 -9.60 -13.60
CA GLY A 48 -31.50 -8.65 -12.54
C GLY A 48 -30.36 -8.64 -11.54
N ALA A 49 -29.90 -7.44 -11.17
CA ALA A 49 -28.94 -7.28 -10.09
C ALA A 49 -29.45 -8.06 -8.86
N SER A 50 -28.71 -9.10 -8.47
CA SER A 50 -29.04 -9.88 -7.28
C SER A 50 -29.06 -8.98 -6.06
N THR A 51 -30.11 -9.09 -5.24
CA THR A 51 -30.20 -8.39 -3.96
C THR A 51 -28.99 -8.76 -3.10
N PRO A 52 -28.28 -7.78 -2.50
CA PRO A 52 -27.10 -8.06 -1.70
C PRO A 52 -27.38 -9.01 -0.54
N THR A 53 -26.52 -10.01 -0.38
CA THR A 53 -26.67 -11.04 0.67
C THR A 53 -26.14 -10.54 2.01
N ILE A 54 -26.85 -10.88 3.09
CA ILE A 54 -26.43 -10.65 4.48
C ILE A 54 -26.23 -12.02 5.13
N LEU A 55 -25.03 -12.29 5.62
CA LEU A 55 -24.71 -13.47 6.43
C LEU A 55 -23.87 -13.05 7.63
N ASN A 56 -24.02 -13.77 8.74
CA ASN A 56 -23.37 -13.43 10.00
C ASN A 56 -21.88 -13.71 9.94
N SER A 57 -21.46 -14.90 9.49
CA SER A 57 -20.04 -15.24 9.39
C SER A 57 -19.76 -16.00 8.09
N VAL A 58 -18.81 -15.53 7.30
CA VAL A 58 -18.46 -16.10 5.99
C VAL A 58 -16.96 -15.99 5.76
N HIS A 59 -16.31 -17.07 5.34
CA HIS A 59 -14.89 -17.08 5.02
C HIS A 59 -14.66 -17.67 3.62
N VAL A 60 -14.04 -16.91 2.73
CA VAL A 60 -13.59 -17.41 1.42
C VAL A 60 -12.20 -18.00 1.57
N LEU A 61 -12.06 -19.28 1.25
CA LEU A 61 -10.80 -20.01 1.32
C LEU A 61 -10.36 -20.38 -0.08
N VAL A 62 -9.09 -20.15 -0.38
CA VAL A 62 -8.47 -20.48 -1.66
C VAL A 62 -7.01 -20.84 -1.43
N ASP A 63 -6.51 -21.88 -2.08
CA ASP A 63 -5.07 -22.18 -2.11
C ASP A 63 -4.39 -21.15 -3.01
N ASN A 64 -4.12 -19.97 -2.46
CA ASN A 64 -3.53 -18.87 -3.21
C ASN A 64 -2.01 -19.02 -3.29
N ASN A 65 -1.55 -19.89 -4.19
CA ASN A 65 -0.14 -20.11 -4.47
C ASN A 65 0.47 -19.08 -5.45
N LEU A 66 -0.29 -18.05 -5.86
CA LEU A 66 0.11 -17.03 -6.84
C LEU A 66 0.44 -17.55 -8.25
N GLU A 67 0.23 -18.84 -8.55
CA GLU A 67 0.53 -19.39 -9.86
C GLU A 67 -0.54 -19.00 -10.89
N VAL A 68 -0.09 -18.73 -12.11
CA VAL A 68 -0.96 -18.45 -13.26
C VAL A 68 -1.43 -19.79 -13.84
N GLY A 69 -2.74 -20.01 -13.90
CA GLY A 69 -3.33 -21.20 -14.55
C GLY A 69 -3.43 -22.47 -13.69
N GLY A 70 -2.96 -22.48 -12.45
CA GLY A 70 -3.20 -23.58 -11.51
C GLY A 70 -4.69 -23.66 -11.12
N ALA A 71 -5.23 -24.87 -10.96
CA ALA A 71 -6.59 -25.08 -10.49
C ALA A 71 -6.74 -24.47 -9.09
N LYS A 72 -7.31 -23.27 -9.02
CA LYS A 72 -7.71 -22.63 -7.77
C LYS A 72 -8.95 -23.38 -7.33
N PHE A 73 -8.91 -24.02 -6.17
CA PHE A 73 -10.06 -24.70 -5.58
C PHE A 73 -10.64 -23.81 -4.48
N PRO A 74 -11.26 -22.66 -4.81
CA PRO A 74 -11.85 -21.86 -3.77
C PRO A 74 -13.09 -22.57 -3.21
N PHE A 75 -13.36 -22.36 -1.94
CA PHE A 75 -14.63 -22.75 -1.32
C PHE A 75 -15.00 -21.72 -0.26
N ILE A 76 -16.26 -21.75 0.18
CA ILE A 76 -16.72 -20.88 1.26
C ILE A 76 -16.91 -21.72 2.51
N TYR A 77 -16.26 -21.32 3.59
CA TYR A 77 -16.50 -21.85 4.91
C TYR A 77 -17.53 -20.98 5.64
N LEU A 78 -18.61 -21.61 6.09
CA LEU A 78 -19.63 -20.99 6.94
C LEU A 78 -19.53 -21.59 8.35
N PRO A 79 -18.99 -20.86 9.33
CA PRO A 79 -18.70 -21.39 10.67
C PRO A 79 -19.96 -21.60 11.53
N ASP A 80 -21.05 -20.87 11.30
CA ASP A 80 -22.23 -21.00 12.17
C ASP A 80 -22.87 -22.38 11.98
N GLN A 81 -22.97 -23.13 13.07
CA GLN A 81 -23.51 -24.48 13.06
C GLN A 81 -25.01 -24.49 12.77
N ARG A 82 -25.44 -25.35 11.85
CA ARG A 82 -26.84 -25.42 11.40
C ARG A 82 -27.20 -26.81 10.89
N LEU A 83 -28.49 -27.04 10.68
CA LEU A 83 -29.01 -28.27 10.08
C LEU A 83 -28.67 -28.32 8.58
N ALA A 84 -28.51 -29.52 8.02
CA ALA A 84 -28.06 -29.72 6.64
C ALA A 84 -28.89 -28.92 5.60
N PHE A 85 -30.22 -28.93 5.70
CA PHE A 85 -31.09 -28.18 4.77
C PHE A 85 -30.92 -26.65 4.89
N ARG A 86 -30.62 -26.14 6.09
CA ARG A 86 -30.32 -24.72 6.31
C ARG A 86 -28.95 -24.34 5.77
N SER A 87 -28.00 -25.28 5.78
CA SER A 87 -26.69 -25.12 5.11
C SER A 87 -26.84 -24.93 3.62
N ALA A 88 -27.60 -25.81 2.96
CA ALA A 88 -27.89 -25.69 1.53
C ALA A 88 -28.55 -24.35 1.19
N ALA A 89 -29.55 -23.92 1.97
CA ALA A 89 -30.21 -22.63 1.78
C ALA A 89 -29.24 -21.44 1.99
N SER A 90 -28.29 -21.55 2.92
CA SER A 90 -27.30 -20.50 3.18
C SER A 90 -26.25 -20.38 2.08
N CYS A 91 -25.79 -21.51 1.53
CA CYS A 91 -24.97 -21.51 0.30
C CYS A 91 -25.75 -20.90 -0.88
N GLY A 92 -27.05 -21.24 -1.02
CA GLY A 92 -27.91 -20.68 -2.06
C GLY A 92 -28.05 -19.16 -1.99
N LYS A 93 -28.04 -18.56 -0.78
CA LYS A 93 -28.01 -17.09 -0.62
C LYS A 93 -26.70 -16.47 -1.14
N LEU A 94 -25.62 -17.22 -1.21
CA LEU A 94 -24.34 -16.77 -1.80
C LEU A 94 -24.25 -17.09 -3.30
N SER A 95 -25.34 -17.59 -3.90
CA SER A 95 -25.36 -18.15 -5.25
C SER A 95 -24.38 -19.33 -5.41
N GLU A 96 -24.26 -20.15 -4.37
CA GLU A 96 -23.39 -21.33 -4.33
C GLU A 96 -24.19 -22.60 -3.96
N LEU A 97 -23.57 -23.76 -4.17
CA LEU A 97 -24.07 -25.05 -3.72
C LEU A 97 -23.28 -25.52 -2.48
N LEU A 98 -23.79 -26.52 -1.77
CA LEU A 98 -22.96 -27.24 -0.80
C LEU A 98 -21.78 -27.89 -1.53
N TYR A 99 -20.60 -27.85 -0.90
CA TYR A 99 -19.37 -28.40 -1.47
C TYR A 99 -19.54 -29.89 -1.77
N SER A 100 -19.11 -30.34 -2.94
CA SER A 100 -19.09 -31.76 -3.31
C SER A 100 -17.68 -32.27 -3.57
N ALA A 101 -17.30 -33.34 -2.89
CA ALA A 101 -16.00 -33.99 -3.05
C ALA A 101 -15.83 -34.70 -4.41
N GLN A 102 -16.90 -34.88 -5.19
CA GLN A 102 -16.81 -35.36 -6.58
C GLN A 102 -16.30 -34.26 -7.52
N SER A 103 -16.49 -32.99 -7.15
CA SER A 103 -16.19 -31.82 -7.98
C SER A 103 -14.89 -31.11 -7.63
N HIS A 104 -14.30 -31.41 -6.46
CA HIS A 104 -13.16 -30.67 -5.92
C HIS A 104 -12.20 -31.58 -5.11
N SER A 105 -10.92 -31.21 -5.05
CA SER A 105 -9.84 -31.99 -4.43
C SER A 105 -9.88 -31.96 -2.88
N LEU A 106 -10.03 -33.14 -2.26
CA LEU A 106 -10.00 -33.30 -0.79
C LEU A 106 -8.68 -32.82 -0.14
N PRO A 107 -7.48 -33.14 -0.67
CA PRO A 107 -6.22 -32.62 -0.12
C PRO A 107 -6.14 -31.09 -0.06
N ALA A 108 -6.67 -30.39 -1.06
CA ALA A 108 -6.65 -28.92 -1.08
C ALA A 108 -7.53 -28.35 0.05
N VAL A 109 -8.74 -28.87 0.21
CA VAL A 109 -9.66 -28.48 1.28
C VAL A 109 -9.09 -28.79 2.65
N GLN A 110 -8.48 -29.97 2.83
CA GLN A 110 -7.84 -30.40 4.07
C GLN A 110 -6.78 -29.39 4.56
N LYS A 111 -5.89 -28.96 3.67
CA LYS A 111 -4.84 -27.97 3.98
C LYS A 111 -5.43 -26.67 4.51
N MET A 112 -6.43 -26.13 3.80
CA MET A 112 -7.08 -24.85 4.17
C MET A 112 -7.88 -24.95 5.47
N LEU A 113 -8.62 -26.04 5.69
CA LEU A 113 -9.38 -26.25 6.92
C LEU A 113 -8.48 -26.42 8.15
N THR A 114 -7.35 -27.09 8.00
CA THR A 114 -6.37 -27.23 9.10
C THR A 114 -5.84 -25.88 9.56
N GLN A 115 -5.76 -24.89 8.66
CA GLN A 115 -5.30 -23.54 8.98
C GLN A 115 -6.40 -22.67 9.59
N VAL A 116 -7.65 -22.80 9.12
CA VAL A 116 -8.72 -21.84 9.42
C VAL A 116 -9.75 -22.35 10.42
N ALA A 117 -9.91 -23.66 10.52
CA ALA A 117 -10.84 -24.30 11.43
C ALA A 117 -10.22 -25.57 12.06
N PRO A 118 -9.03 -25.48 12.70
CA PRO A 118 -8.34 -26.65 13.26
C PRO A 118 -9.16 -27.40 14.31
N ASP A 119 -10.04 -26.70 15.02
CA ASP A 119 -10.87 -27.26 16.09
C ASP A 119 -12.19 -27.88 15.58
N VAL A 120 -12.46 -27.78 14.28
CA VAL A 120 -13.70 -28.30 13.69
C VAL A 120 -13.44 -29.65 13.03
N THR A 121 -14.13 -30.67 13.51
CA THR A 121 -13.91 -32.07 13.11
C THR A 121 -14.88 -32.57 12.04
N GLU A 122 -15.99 -31.86 11.77
CA GLU A 122 -17.01 -32.34 10.85
C GLU A 122 -17.79 -31.21 10.19
N PHE A 123 -18.06 -31.33 8.88
CA PHE A 123 -18.70 -30.30 8.05
C PHE A 123 -19.79 -30.88 7.16
N TRP A 124 -20.84 -30.11 6.92
CA TRP A 124 -21.83 -30.43 5.90
C TRP A 124 -21.27 -30.28 4.48
N ILE A 125 -21.51 -31.30 3.64
CA ILE A 125 -21.18 -31.38 2.21
C ILE A 125 -22.34 -31.97 1.40
N ASP A 126 -22.29 -31.89 0.07
CA ASP A 126 -23.22 -32.56 -0.85
C ASP A 126 -22.51 -33.68 -1.61
N THR A 127 -23.09 -34.87 -1.64
CA THR A 127 -22.57 -36.04 -2.38
C THR A 127 -23.57 -36.56 -3.41
N GLY A 128 -24.72 -35.89 -3.56
CA GLY A 128 -25.80 -36.31 -4.46
C GLY A 128 -26.67 -37.46 -3.94
N ALA A 129 -26.39 -38.04 -2.76
CA ALA A 129 -27.17 -39.12 -2.16
C ALA A 129 -28.38 -38.57 -1.38
N ARG A 130 -29.40 -38.07 -2.08
CA ARG A 130 -30.69 -37.69 -1.47
C ARG A 130 -31.74 -38.72 -1.82
N ASP A 131 -31.83 -39.78 -1.03
CA ASP A 131 -32.93 -40.72 -1.17
C ASP A 131 -34.20 -40.24 -0.45
N SER A 132 -35.33 -40.68 -0.99
CA SER A 132 -36.71 -40.17 -0.91
C SER A 132 -37.28 -39.57 0.39
N LEU A 133 -38.17 -38.57 0.19
CA LEU A 133 -39.26 -38.00 1.01
C LEU A 133 -39.05 -37.61 2.50
N TYR A 134 -38.04 -38.12 3.20
CA TYR A 134 -37.74 -37.76 4.59
C TYR A 134 -36.21 -37.71 4.75
N LEU A 135 -35.61 -36.52 4.59
CA LEU A 135 -34.16 -36.27 4.70
C LEU A 135 -33.59 -36.68 6.08
N THR A 136 -33.40 -37.98 6.35
CA THR A 136 -32.88 -38.48 7.63
C THR A 136 -31.37 -38.66 7.61
N THR A 137 -30.79 -38.93 6.44
CA THR A 137 -29.36 -39.23 6.25
C THR A 137 -28.68 -38.24 5.33
N CYS A 138 -27.56 -37.68 5.77
CA CYS A 138 -26.75 -36.66 5.12
C CYS A 138 -25.28 -37.01 5.23
N ASP A 139 -24.50 -36.54 4.26
CA ASP A 139 -23.07 -36.80 4.20
C ASP A 139 -22.27 -35.63 4.80
N THR A 140 -21.11 -35.98 5.35
CA THR A 140 -20.24 -35.05 6.05
C THR A 140 -18.78 -35.25 5.66
N LEU A 141 -18.02 -34.16 5.67
CA LEU A 141 -16.56 -34.22 5.64
C LEU A 141 -16.06 -34.30 7.08
N VAL A 142 -15.30 -35.34 7.42
CA VAL A 142 -14.69 -35.53 8.75
C VAL A 142 -13.20 -35.21 8.66
N MET A 143 -12.73 -34.36 9.56
CA MET A 143 -11.31 -34.05 9.76
C MET A 143 -10.80 -34.84 10.97
N LYS A 144 -9.85 -35.75 10.75
CA LYS A 144 -9.19 -36.53 11.82
C LYS A 144 -7.68 -36.57 11.58
N ASN A 145 -6.88 -36.18 12.58
CA ASN A 145 -5.41 -36.12 12.49
C ASN A 145 -4.93 -35.36 11.24
N GLY A 146 -5.62 -34.27 10.90
CA GLY A 146 -5.33 -33.48 9.71
C GLY A 146 -5.67 -34.15 8.39
N GLN A 147 -6.35 -35.30 8.35
CA GLN A 147 -6.85 -35.97 7.15
C GLN A 147 -8.36 -35.77 6.96
N ALA A 148 -8.77 -35.49 5.72
CA ALA A 148 -10.17 -35.31 5.35
C ALA A 148 -10.77 -36.60 4.75
N THR A 149 -11.85 -37.13 5.34
CA THR A 149 -12.58 -38.30 4.82
C THR A 149 -14.08 -38.01 4.71
N ILE A 150 -14.75 -38.67 3.78
CA ILE A 150 -16.21 -38.56 3.63
C ILE A 150 -16.86 -39.62 4.53
N LYS A 151 -17.80 -39.19 5.36
CA LYS A 151 -18.68 -40.06 6.12
C LYS A 151 -20.09 -39.96 5.55
N THR A 152 -20.60 -41.08 5.06
CA THR A 152 -21.92 -41.16 4.45
C THR A 152 -22.99 -41.62 5.46
N GLY A 153 -24.25 -41.24 5.22
CA GLY A 153 -25.39 -41.80 5.96
C GLY A 153 -25.56 -41.30 7.41
N GLY A 154 -25.00 -40.14 7.77
CA GLY A 154 -25.13 -39.56 9.11
C GLY A 154 -26.45 -38.83 9.33
N SER A 155 -26.90 -38.62 10.57
CA SER A 155 -28.16 -37.90 10.84
C SER A 155 -28.12 -36.45 10.34
N CYS A 156 -29.06 -36.05 9.46
CA CYS A 156 -29.22 -34.67 8.97
C CYS A 156 -29.61 -33.65 10.06
N MET A 157 -29.97 -34.12 11.26
CA MET A 157 -30.48 -33.29 12.36
C MET A 157 -29.39 -32.71 13.26
N ARG A 158 -28.11 -32.93 12.93
CA ARG A 158 -26.97 -32.38 13.67
C ARG A 158 -26.73 -30.91 13.32
N LEU A 159 -26.22 -30.15 14.27
CA LEU A 159 -25.75 -28.79 14.03
C LEU A 159 -24.26 -28.86 13.70
N LEU A 160 -23.90 -28.60 12.44
CA LEU A 160 -22.52 -28.59 11.96
C LEU A 160 -22.27 -27.34 11.11
N PRO A 161 -21.02 -26.86 11.03
CA PRO A 161 -20.65 -25.87 10.03
C PRO A 161 -20.73 -26.47 8.61
N SER A 162 -20.66 -25.63 7.59
CA SER A 162 -20.85 -26.06 6.20
C SER A 162 -19.81 -25.50 5.26
N LEU A 163 -19.50 -26.28 4.23
CA LEU A 163 -18.68 -25.85 3.11
C LEU A 163 -19.59 -25.63 1.89
N CYS A 164 -19.42 -24.50 1.22
CA CYS A 164 -20.06 -24.24 -0.07
C CYS A 164 -19.02 -24.34 -1.20
N SER A 165 -19.46 -24.74 -2.39
CA SER A 165 -18.70 -24.48 -3.61
C SER A 165 -18.39 -22.98 -3.73
N ASN A 166 -17.33 -22.62 -4.42
CA ASN A 166 -17.11 -21.23 -4.86
C ASN A 166 -16.95 -21.24 -6.38
N ALA A 167 -18.03 -21.64 -7.06
CA ALA A 167 -18.05 -21.75 -8.52
C ALA A 167 -18.32 -20.37 -9.16
N ASN A 168 -19.00 -19.48 -8.44
CA ASN A 168 -19.25 -18.12 -8.90
C ASN A 168 -18.23 -17.15 -8.31
N THR A 169 -17.42 -16.57 -9.19
CA THR A 169 -16.30 -15.69 -8.82
C THR A 169 -16.68 -14.22 -8.71
N SER A 170 -17.97 -13.85 -8.79
CA SER A 170 -18.41 -12.46 -8.64
C SER A 170 -19.79 -12.34 -7.98
N GLY A 171 -19.89 -11.50 -6.96
CA GLY A 171 -21.17 -11.23 -6.28
C GLY A 171 -21.15 -9.97 -5.42
N LYS A 172 -22.33 -9.50 -5.03
CA LYS A 172 -22.49 -8.40 -4.06
C LYS A 172 -22.74 -8.96 -2.67
N ILE A 173 -22.13 -8.35 -1.66
CA ILE A 173 -22.34 -8.72 -0.25
C ILE A 173 -22.53 -7.48 0.60
N THR A 174 -23.41 -7.54 1.60
CA THR A 174 -23.63 -6.43 2.53
C THR A 174 -23.21 -6.78 3.95
N VAL A 175 -22.43 -5.90 4.55
CA VAL A 175 -22.04 -5.93 5.96
C VAL A 175 -22.82 -4.89 6.74
N GLN A 176 -23.24 -5.25 7.95
CA GLN A 176 -23.79 -4.30 8.90
C GLN A 176 -22.65 -3.71 9.74
N THR A 177 -22.51 -2.39 9.71
CA THR A 177 -21.55 -1.66 10.55
C THR A 177 -22.29 -0.75 11.54
N ASN A 178 -21.53 -0.16 12.47
CA ASN A 178 -22.05 0.86 13.37
C ASN A 178 -22.48 2.14 12.62
N LEU A 179 -21.93 2.40 11.43
CA LEU A 179 -22.30 3.52 10.57
C LEU A 179 -23.47 3.19 9.63
N GLY A 180 -23.91 1.94 9.54
CA GLY A 180 -24.98 1.51 8.63
C GLY A 180 -24.55 0.35 7.73
N ARG A 181 -25.37 0.06 6.72
CA ARG A 181 -25.13 -1.04 5.78
C ARG A 181 -24.11 -0.63 4.72
N ILE A 182 -23.09 -1.45 4.48
CA ILE A 182 -22.14 -1.26 3.38
C ILE A 182 -22.17 -2.47 2.46
N THR A 183 -22.42 -2.24 1.17
CA THR A 183 -22.39 -3.26 0.12
C THR A 183 -21.04 -3.23 -0.60
N GLY A 184 -20.32 -4.34 -0.56
CA GLY A 184 -19.07 -4.54 -1.30
C GLY A 184 -19.22 -5.60 -2.39
N THR A 185 -18.09 -5.99 -2.97
CA THR A 185 -17.98 -7.10 -3.92
C THR A 185 -17.32 -8.30 -3.28
N ARG A 186 -17.57 -9.48 -3.85
CA ARG A 186 -16.95 -10.74 -3.51
C ARG A 186 -16.41 -11.36 -4.79
N ASP A 187 -15.23 -11.96 -4.70
CA ASP A 187 -14.68 -12.84 -5.73
C ASP A 187 -14.15 -14.17 -5.17
N ALA A 188 -13.42 -14.92 -6.01
CA ALA A 188 -12.80 -16.18 -5.63
C ALA A 188 -11.73 -16.05 -4.51
N LYS A 189 -11.16 -14.87 -4.32
CA LYS A 189 -10.09 -14.60 -3.33
C LYS A 189 -10.65 -14.05 -2.02
N GLY A 190 -11.77 -13.34 -2.04
CA GLY A 190 -12.36 -12.78 -0.83
C GLY A 190 -13.36 -11.67 -1.10
N PHE A 191 -13.44 -10.74 -0.15
CA PHE A 191 -14.35 -9.61 -0.14
C PHE A 191 -13.58 -8.30 -0.31
N ARG A 192 -14.20 -7.35 -1.00
CA ARG A 192 -13.67 -6.02 -1.26
C ARG A 192 -14.72 -4.96 -0.98
N PHE A 193 -14.35 -3.95 -0.20
CA PHE A 193 -15.18 -2.77 0.04
C PHE A 193 -14.33 -1.56 -0.31
N GLN A 194 -14.65 -0.91 -1.42
CA GLN A 194 -13.83 0.14 -2.01
C GLN A 194 -14.57 1.47 -1.99
N GLY A 195 -13.85 2.57 -1.76
CA GLY A 195 -14.45 3.90 -1.73
C GLY A 195 -15.27 4.20 -0.46
N ILE A 196 -14.93 3.62 0.69
CA ILE A 196 -15.60 3.97 1.96
C ILE A 196 -15.06 5.31 2.45
N ARG A 197 -15.95 6.28 2.66
CA ARG A 197 -15.58 7.60 3.19
C ARG A 197 -15.28 7.52 4.69
N TYR A 198 -14.08 7.95 5.10
CA TYR A 198 -13.71 8.05 6.52
C TYR A 198 -13.79 9.47 7.09
N ALA A 199 -13.79 10.50 6.23
CA ALA A 199 -13.94 11.90 6.61
C ALA A 199 -14.79 12.68 5.60
N GLN A 200 -15.40 13.79 6.05
CA GLN A 200 -16.14 14.71 5.17
C GLN A 200 -15.25 15.21 4.04
N ALA A 201 -15.85 15.47 2.87
CA ALA A 201 -15.13 16.01 1.72
C ALA A 201 -14.44 17.33 2.10
N PRO A 202 -13.10 17.45 1.95
CA PRO A 202 -12.34 18.63 2.35
C PRO A 202 -12.44 19.77 1.32
N VAL A 203 -13.66 20.14 0.94
CA VAL A 203 -13.98 21.16 -0.08
C VAL A 203 -14.47 22.47 0.56
N GLY A 204 -14.44 23.56 -0.21
CA GLY A 204 -14.92 24.86 0.25
C GLY A 204 -14.23 25.31 1.53
N ASN A 205 -15.00 25.55 2.60
CA ASN A 205 -14.45 25.96 3.89
C ASN A 205 -13.62 24.87 4.59
N LEU A 206 -13.82 23.59 4.25
CA LEU A 206 -13.02 22.48 4.75
C LEU A 206 -11.70 22.30 3.99
N ARG A 207 -11.51 23.01 2.86
CA ARG A 207 -10.22 23.05 2.17
C ARG A 207 -9.16 23.62 3.11
N PHE A 208 -8.04 22.90 3.19
CA PHE A 208 -6.90 23.13 4.12
C PHE A 208 -7.22 22.99 5.62
N ALA A 209 -8.46 22.70 6.01
CA ALA A 209 -8.82 22.47 7.41
C ALA A 209 -8.40 21.04 7.84
N ALA A 210 -8.38 20.81 9.15
CA ALA A 210 -8.28 19.44 9.68
C ALA A 210 -9.46 18.59 9.16
N PRO A 211 -9.25 17.29 8.87
CA PRO A 211 -10.34 16.42 8.42
C PRO A 211 -11.41 16.28 9.50
N VAL A 212 -12.66 16.28 9.08
CA VAL A 212 -13.81 16.05 9.96
C VAL A 212 -14.23 14.58 9.82
N PRO A 213 -14.07 13.73 10.85
CA PRO A 213 -14.43 12.31 10.77
C PRO A 213 -15.91 12.11 10.43
N VAL A 214 -16.22 11.04 9.70
CA VAL A 214 -17.61 10.59 9.53
C VAL A 214 -18.06 9.88 10.81
N THR A 215 -18.91 10.52 11.60
CA THR A 215 -19.48 9.95 12.84
C THR A 215 -20.97 9.64 12.73
N THR A 216 -21.64 10.16 11.70
CA THR A 216 -23.09 10.02 11.52
C THR A 216 -23.40 8.71 10.81
N LYS A 217 -24.39 7.98 11.32
CA LYS A 217 -24.91 6.79 10.65
C LYS A 217 -25.54 7.15 9.31
N TRP A 218 -25.22 6.40 8.26
CA TRP A 218 -25.88 6.47 6.98
C TRP A 218 -27.32 5.97 7.10
N THR A 219 -28.25 6.76 6.56
CA THR A 219 -29.67 6.41 6.49
C THR A 219 -29.94 5.32 5.47
N ASN A 220 -29.20 5.34 4.36
CA ASN A 220 -29.26 4.36 3.27
C ASN A 220 -28.00 3.49 3.25
N ALA A 221 -28.08 2.33 2.59
CA ALA A 221 -26.91 1.51 2.35
C ALA A 221 -25.88 2.25 1.48
N VAL A 222 -24.60 2.12 1.82
CA VAL A 222 -23.48 2.65 1.04
C VAL A 222 -22.97 1.59 0.08
N ASP A 223 -22.91 1.91 -1.21
CA ASP A 223 -22.28 1.06 -2.22
C ASP A 223 -20.78 1.31 -2.27
N ALA A 224 -20.01 0.40 -1.69
CA ALA A 224 -18.55 0.36 -1.68
C ALA A 224 -18.01 -0.67 -2.69
N ILE A 225 -18.50 -0.60 -3.93
CA ILE A 225 -18.21 -1.58 -4.99
C ILE A 225 -17.15 -1.13 -5.99
N ALA A 226 -16.68 0.12 -5.87
CA ALA A 226 -15.68 0.71 -6.75
C ALA A 226 -14.78 1.67 -5.94
N PRO A 227 -13.53 1.91 -6.36
CA PRO A 227 -12.69 2.94 -5.78
C PRO A 227 -13.38 4.30 -5.67
N GLY A 228 -13.14 5.00 -4.57
CA GLY A 228 -13.46 6.43 -4.46
C GLY A 228 -12.48 7.28 -5.28
N ASN A 229 -12.75 8.57 -5.40
CA ASN A 229 -11.88 9.47 -6.17
C ASN A 229 -10.47 9.52 -5.57
N LYS A 230 -9.44 9.59 -6.43
CA LYS A 230 -8.08 9.94 -6.03
C LYS A 230 -8.00 11.40 -5.60
N CYS A 231 -7.08 11.73 -4.69
CA CYS A 231 -6.82 13.13 -4.35
C CYS A 231 -6.16 13.89 -5.50
N PRO A 232 -6.32 15.23 -5.58
CA PRO A 232 -5.80 16.00 -6.69
C PRO A 232 -4.28 15.92 -6.82
N GLN A 233 -3.80 15.70 -8.05
CA GLN A 233 -2.40 15.55 -8.40
C GLN A 233 -2.20 15.74 -9.91
N LEU A 234 -0.99 16.09 -10.34
CA LEU A 234 -0.66 16.26 -11.76
C LEU A 234 -0.46 14.90 -12.46
N GLY A 235 -0.66 14.86 -13.78
CA GLY A 235 -0.32 13.73 -14.64
C GLY A 235 -1.43 12.72 -14.92
N ASP A 236 -2.47 12.66 -14.08
CA ASP A 236 -3.67 11.83 -14.32
C ASP A 236 -4.79 12.67 -14.96
N LEU A 237 -5.62 12.07 -15.84
CA LEU A 237 -6.87 12.70 -16.32
C LEU A 237 -8.08 11.81 -16.00
N PRO A 238 -9.08 12.34 -15.25
CA PRO A 238 -9.04 13.60 -14.52
C PRO A 238 -8.03 13.52 -13.34
N GLY A 239 -7.29 14.60 -13.11
CA GLY A 239 -6.18 14.72 -12.13
C GLY A 239 -6.58 14.70 -10.67
N GLY A 240 -7.57 13.86 -10.31
CA GLY A 240 -8.14 13.70 -8.98
C GLY A 240 -9.31 14.63 -8.67
N ASN A 241 -9.85 14.51 -7.46
CA ASN A 241 -10.94 15.31 -6.92
C ASN A 241 -10.66 15.60 -5.44
N GLU A 242 -10.96 16.79 -4.95
CA GLU A 242 -10.77 17.11 -3.53
C GLU A 242 -11.64 16.27 -2.60
N ASP A 243 -12.81 15.83 -3.08
CA ASP A 243 -13.57 14.79 -2.43
C ASP A 243 -12.88 13.43 -2.61
N CYS A 244 -11.84 13.17 -1.81
CA CYS A 244 -10.97 11.98 -1.96
C CYS A 244 -10.68 11.20 -0.67
N LEU A 245 -11.21 11.60 0.50
CA LEU A 245 -10.90 10.97 1.80
C LEU A 245 -11.63 9.62 1.97
N PHE A 246 -11.18 8.65 1.18
CA PHE A 246 -11.70 7.30 1.08
C PHE A 246 -10.67 6.25 1.51
N LEU A 247 -11.17 5.12 1.98
CA LEU A 247 -10.39 3.90 2.24
C LEU A 247 -11.01 2.70 1.52
N ASN A 248 -10.19 1.66 1.36
CA ASN A 248 -10.57 0.39 0.78
C ASN A 248 -10.20 -0.73 1.74
N ILE A 249 -11.01 -1.78 1.78
CA ILE A 249 -10.83 -2.94 2.65
C ILE A 249 -10.84 -4.20 1.80
N PHE A 250 -9.82 -5.04 1.97
CA PHE A 250 -9.69 -6.38 1.39
C PHE A 250 -9.65 -7.38 2.53
N THR A 251 -10.53 -8.37 2.51
CA THR A 251 -10.63 -9.35 3.60
C THR A 251 -11.07 -10.71 3.08
N PRO A 252 -10.49 -11.83 3.57
CA PRO A 252 -10.99 -13.17 3.25
C PRO A 252 -12.20 -13.55 4.12
N VAL A 253 -12.50 -12.80 5.18
CA VAL A 253 -13.53 -13.15 6.17
C VAL A 253 -14.46 -11.97 6.49
N LEU A 254 -15.74 -12.28 6.63
CA LEU A 254 -16.74 -11.42 7.25
C LEU A 254 -17.23 -12.09 8.51
N ASN A 255 -17.33 -11.33 9.59
CA ASN A 255 -17.54 -11.90 10.92
C ASN A 255 -18.36 -10.96 11.81
N ALA A 256 -19.67 -11.04 11.69
CA ALA A 256 -20.62 -10.27 12.49
C ALA A 256 -20.61 -10.66 13.97
N GLU A 257 -20.13 -11.86 14.32
CA GLU A 257 -20.02 -12.30 15.72
C GLU A 257 -18.71 -11.86 16.40
N ASN A 258 -17.77 -11.27 15.65
CA ASN A 258 -16.46 -10.83 16.14
C ASN A 258 -15.60 -11.95 16.78
N LYS A 259 -15.77 -13.21 16.36
CA LYS A 259 -15.00 -14.36 16.88
C LYS A 259 -13.87 -14.78 15.93
N ASN A 260 -12.61 -14.83 16.36
CA ASN A 260 -11.46 -15.12 15.47
C ASN A 260 -11.21 -14.01 14.43
N LEU A 261 -11.23 -12.75 14.86
CA LEU A 261 -10.87 -11.60 14.04
C LEU A 261 -9.40 -11.68 13.57
N LEU A 262 -9.13 -11.27 12.34
CA LEU A 262 -7.82 -11.34 11.70
C LEU A 262 -6.99 -10.08 11.97
N PRO A 263 -5.65 -10.17 12.03
CA PRO A 263 -4.79 -8.99 12.07
C PRO A 263 -5.08 -8.02 10.91
N VAL A 264 -4.86 -6.72 11.16
CA VAL A 264 -5.12 -5.67 10.17
C VAL A 264 -3.78 -5.09 9.70
N MET A 265 -3.58 -5.04 8.38
CA MET A 265 -2.46 -4.34 7.76
C MET A 265 -2.96 -3.03 7.13
N PHE A 266 -2.49 -1.90 7.63
CA PHE A 266 -2.93 -0.56 7.22
C PHE A 266 -1.86 0.10 6.35
N TYR A 267 -2.14 0.22 5.06
CA TYR A 267 -1.20 0.68 4.05
C TYR A 267 -1.28 2.18 3.79
N LEU A 268 -0.11 2.81 3.74
CA LEU A 268 0.13 4.20 3.38
C LEU A 268 0.90 4.22 2.06
N HIS A 269 0.30 4.78 0.99
CA HIS A 269 0.91 4.79 -0.34
C HIS A 269 2.11 5.75 -0.43
N GLY A 270 2.99 5.53 -1.41
CA GLY A 270 4.10 6.44 -1.74
C GLY A 270 3.67 7.60 -2.63
N GLY A 271 4.66 8.25 -3.28
CA GLY A 271 4.44 9.32 -4.25
C GLY A 271 4.88 10.71 -3.81
N ALA A 272 5.97 10.80 -3.01
CA ALA A 272 6.58 12.06 -2.56
C ALA A 272 5.60 13.06 -1.93
N PHE A 273 4.50 12.55 -1.35
CA PHE A 273 3.35 13.32 -0.85
C PHE A 273 2.65 14.22 -1.87
N ILE A 274 2.96 14.13 -3.17
CA ILE A 274 2.36 14.95 -4.24
C ILE A 274 1.58 14.12 -5.26
N THR A 275 1.80 12.81 -5.31
CA THR A 275 1.08 11.84 -6.14
C THR A 275 0.74 10.57 -5.34
N GLY A 276 0.00 9.66 -5.97
CA GLY A 276 -0.36 8.34 -5.42
C GLY A 276 -1.83 8.24 -5.01
N THR A 277 -2.26 7.00 -4.77
CA THR A 277 -3.62 6.69 -4.29
C THR A 277 -3.67 5.33 -3.60
N GLY A 278 -4.54 5.20 -2.60
CA GLY A 278 -4.91 3.92 -1.99
C GLY A 278 -5.64 2.95 -2.92
N SER A 279 -5.95 3.34 -4.16
CA SER A 279 -6.64 2.51 -5.15
C SER A 279 -5.79 2.18 -6.38
N ASP A 280 -4.47 2.34 -6.30
CA ASP A 280 -3.56 1.95 -7.37
C ASP A 280 -3.69 0.43 -7.66
N PRO A 281 -3.84 0.01 -8.93
CA PRO A 281 -3.88 -1.41 -9.28
C PRO A 281 -2.66 -2.21 -8.77
N ALA A 282 -1.48 -1.60 -8.69
CA ALA A 282 -0.25 -2.22 -8.19
C ALA A 282 -0.31 -2.54 -6.68
N ILE A 283 -1.23 -1.93 -5.92
CA ILE A 283 -1.42 -2.22 -4.49
C ILE A 283 -2.72 -2.97 -4.20
N ASN A 284 -3.32 -3.62 -5.21
CA ASN A 284 -4.49 -4.46 -5.00
C ASN A 284 -4.18 -5.60 -4.02
N ALA A 285 -4.74 -5.50 -2.81
CA ALA A 285 -4.36 -6.36 -1.71
C ALA A 285 -5.17 -7.67 -1.60
N ALA A 286 -5.95 -8.05 -2.62
CA ALA A 286 -6.75 -9.27 -2.58
C ALA A 286 -5.89 -10.53 -2.38
N ASN A 287 -4.69 -10.58 -2.99
CA ASN A 287 -3.78 -11.72 -2.82
C ASN A 287 -3.17 -11.78 -1.43
N MET A 288 -2.70 -10.63 -0.91
CA MET A 288 -2.15 -10.54 0.44
C MET A 288 -3.20 -10.92 1.50
N ALA A 289 -4.42 -10.38 1.39
CA ALA A 289 -5.51 -10.67 2.32
C ALA A 289 -5.84 -12.17 2.35
N SER A 290 -5.98 -12.81 1.19
CA SER A 290 -6.39 -14.22 1.09
C SER A 290 -5.27 -15.21 1.43
N ARG A 291 -4.01 -14.92 1.07
CA ARG A 291 -2.89 -15.83 1.35
C ARG A 291 -2.42 -15.69 2.79
N GLY A 292 -2.27 -14.46 3.25
CA GLY A 292 -1.75 -14.16 4.58
C GLY A 292 -2.79 -14.22 5.69
N GLN A 293 -4.07 -14.41 5.35
CA GLN A 293 -5.18 -14.45 6.31
C GLN A 293 -5.19 -13.19 7.19
N VAL A 294 -5.18 -12.03 6.52
CA VAL A 294 -5.19 -10.69 7.13
C VAL A 294 -6.27 -9.81 6.49
N VAL A 295 -6.70 -8.78 7.21
CA VAL A 295 -7.48 -7.68 6.62
C VAL A 295 -6.51 -6.59 6.17
N VAL A 296 -6.58 -6.18 4.91
CA VAL A 296 -5.76 -5.08 4.40
C VAL A 296 -6.62 -3.85 4.18
N VAL A 297 -6.19 -2.72 4.73
CA VAL A 297 -6.82 -1.41 4.56
C VAL A 297 -5.86 -0.51 3.79
N THR A 298 -6.31 0.06 2.67
CA THR A 298 -5.56 1.10 1.95
C THR A 298 -6.33 2.41 2.02
N ILE A 299 -5.64 3.55 2.08
CA ILE A 299 -6.29 4.85 2.22
C ILE A 299 -5.81 5.83 1.16
N ASN A 300 -6.66 6.77 0.78
CA ASN A 300 -6.21 8.05 0.24
C ASN A 300 -6.00 9.02 1.41
N TYR A 301 -5.03 9.93 1.28
CA TYR A 301 -4.85 11.09 2.14
C TYR A 301 -4.51 12.30 1.27
N ARG A 302 -4.78 13.53 1.74
CA ARG A 302 -4.51 14.73 0.92
C ARG A 302 -3.03 14.87 0.60
N LEU A 303 -2.75 15.33 -0.61
CA LEU A 303 -1.41 15.48 -1.17
C LEU A 303 -1.06 16.97 -1.36
N GLY A 304 0.22 17.25 -1.49
CA GLY A 304 0.72 18.53 -1.97
C GLY A 304 0.28 19.72 -1.11
N LEU A 305 0.02 20.86 -1.75
CA LEU A 305 -0.48 22.06 -1.07
C LEU A 305 -1.80 21.80 -0.34
N LEU A 306 -2.68 20.92 -0.84
CA LEU A 306 -3.94 20.59 -0.18
C LEU A 306 -3.75 19.82 1.14
N GLY A 307 -2.66 19.04 1.24
CA GLY A 307 -2.34 18.21 2.39
C GLY A 307 -1.36 18.84 3.40
N PHE A 308 -0.61 19.88 2.99
CA PHE A 308 0.52 20.38 3.78
C PHE A 308 0.63 21.91 3.81
N LEU A 309 -0.43 22.65 3.49
CA LEU A 309 -0.43 24.11 3.63
C LEU A 309 -0.24 24.51 5.11
N GLU A 310 0.77 25.33 5.36
CA GLU A 310 1.12 25.86 6.68
C GLU A 310 0.81 27.36 6.76
N ARG A 311 0.64 27.85 7.98
CA ARG A 311 0.34 29.25 8.26
C ARG A 311 1.51 30.14 7.89
N VAL A 312 1.26 31.13 7.03
CA VAL A 312 2.24 32.15 6.64
C VAL A 312 2.30 33.33 7.61
N ASP A 313 1.21 33.56 8.34
CA ASP A 313 1.03 34.65 9.31
C ASP A 313 0.60 34.05 10.66
N ALA A 314 1.17 34.58 11.74
CA ALA A 314 0.78 34.25 13.11
C ALA A 314 -0.69 34.59 13.41
N GLY A 315 -1.30 35.52 12.66
CA GLY A 315 -2.71 35.90 12.79
C GLY A 315 -3.72 34.82 12.39
N ILE A 316 -3.31 33.78 11.64
CA ILE A 316 -4.19 32.64 11.32
C ILE A 316 -4.14 31.65 12.49
N SER A 317 -5.30 31.31 13.08
CA SER A 317 -5.36 30.29 14.13
C SER A 317 -5.10 28.87 13.57
N ARG A 318 -4.44 28.01 14.37
CA ARG A 318 -4.29 26.57 14.10
C ARG A 318 -5.64 25.83 14.01
N SER A 319 -6.70 26.37 14.61
CA SER A 319 -8.06 25.82 14.44
C SER A 319 -8.59 26.00 13.02
N THR A 320 -8.14 27.05 12.31
CA THR A 320 -8.59 27.38 10.95
C THR A 320 -7.68 26.75 9.90
N LEU A 321 -6.37 26.77 10.14
CA LEU A 321 -5.35 26.13 9.29
C LEU A 321 -4.40 25.36 10.20
N SER A 322 -4.61 24.06 10.31
CA SER A 322 -3.90 23.23 11.29
C SER A 322 -2.45 22.98 10.95
N GLY A 323 -2.08 23.05 9.67
CA GLY A 323 -0.90 22.38 9.14
C GLY A 323 -1.07 20.86 9.20
N ASN A 324 -0.17 20.13 8.52
CA ASN A 324 -0.12 18.67 8.56
C ASN A 324 -1.50 18.01 8.28
N GLN A 325 -2.28 18.57 7.35
CA GLN A 325 -3.64 18.11 7.07
C GLN A 325 -3.65 16.63 6.64
N SER A 326 -2.70 16.26 5.79
CA SER A 326 -2.47 14.88 5.35
C SER A 326 -2.17 13.92 6.50
N VAL A 327 -1.32 14.33 7.44
CA VAL A 327 -1.01 13.55 8.66
C VAL A 327 -2.27 13.33 9.50
N ARG A 328 -3.12 14.36 9.58
CA ARG A 328 -4.41 14.26 10.29
C ARG A 328 -5.39 13.36 9.55
N ASP A 329 -5.36 13.33 8.21
CA ASP A 329 -6.16 12.41 7.40
C ASP A 329 -5.82 10.95 7.74
N MET A 330 -4.53 10.62 7.80
CA MET A 330 -4.02 9.31 8.19
C MET A 330 -4.48 8.92 9.61
N LEU A 331 -4.41 9.86 10.57
CA LEU A 331 -4.88 9.64 11.95
C LEU A 331 -6.38 9.38 12.02
N VAL A 332 -7.20 10.13 11.26
CA VAL A 332 -8.66 9.92 11.23
C VAL A 332 -8.99 8.58 10.59
N ALA A 333 -8.29 8.19 9.52
CA ALA A 333 -8.48 6.88 8.91
C ALA A 333 -8.08 5.73 9.85
N LEU A 334 -7.00 5.85 10.62
CA LEU A 334 -6.64 4.87 11.64
C LEU A 334 -7.68 4.77 12.76
N LYS A 335 -8.25 5.90 13.20
CA LYS A 335 -9.35 5.90 14.17
C LYS A 335 -10.62 5.25 13.61
N TRP A 336 -10.93 5.50 12.34
CA TRP A 336 -12.01 4.80 11.64
C TRP A 336 -11.80 3.28 11.67
N VAL A 337 -10.57 2.81 11.43
CA VAL A 337 -10.23 1.38 11.55
C VAL A 337 -10.49 0.87 12.96
N GLN A 338 -10.06 1.60 14.00
CA GLN A 338 -10.33 1.23 15.39
C GLN A 338 -11.82 1.09 15.71
N ASP A 339 -12.66 1.93 15.12
CA ASP A 339 -14.09 1.98 15.43
C ASP A 339 -14.93 0.99 14.59
N HIS A 340 -14.43 0.56 13.43
CA HIS A 340 -15.26 -0.11 12.42
C HIS A 340 -14.70 -1.40 11.81
N ILE A 341 -13.39 -1.69 11.92
CA ILE A 341 -12.78 -2.79 11.16
C ILE A 341 -13.27 -4.19 11.58
N ALA A 342 -13.79 -4.32 12.81
CA ALA A 342 -14.35 -5.57 13.31
C ALA A 342 -15.51 -6.09 12.45
N SER A 343 -16.36 -5.20 11.93
CA SER A 343 -17.46 -5.56 11.01
C SER A 343 -16.95 -6.20 9.71
N PHE A 344 -15.70 -5.95 9.34
CA PHE A 344 -15.03 -6.51 8.16
C PHE A 344 -14.09 -7.66 8.51
N GLY A 345 -14.21 -8.22 9.71
CA GLY A 345 -13.41 -9.36 10.16
C GLY A 345 -12.03 -9.01 10.72
N GLY A 346 -11.71 -7.73 10.93
CA GLY A 346 -10.41 -7.29 11.42
C GLY A 346 -10.35 -7.08 12.94
N ASP A 347 -9.21 -7.42 13.54
CA ASP A 347 -8.90 -7.22 14.95
C ASP A 347 -8.21 -5.87 15.15
N LYS A 348 -8.94 -4.90 15.70
CA LYS A 348 -8.44 -3.54 15.95
C LYS A 348 -7.24 -3.48 16.91
N THR A 349 -7.03 -4.52 17.72
CA THR A 349 -5.86 -4.60 18.63
C THR A 349 -4.61 -5.11 17.93
N LYS A 350 -4.75 -5.63 16.70
CA LYS A 350 -3.67 -6.22 15.90
C LYS A 350 -3.38 -5.46 14.61
N VAL A 351 -3.45 -4.13 14.67
CA VAL A 351 -3.13 -3.26 13.53
C VAL A 351 -1.62 -3.13 13.35
N THR A 352 -1.15 -3.36 12.14
CA THR A 352 0.23 -3.11 11.67
C THR A 352 0.18 -2.03 10.59
N ILE A 353 0.89 -0.92 10.78
CA ILE A 353 1.00 0.10 9.72
C ILE A 353 2.16 -0.25 8.79
N PHE A 354 2.00 -0.02 7.49
CA PHE A 354 3.07 -0.20 6.53
C PHE A 354 2.97 0.75 5.36
N GLY A 355 4.11 1.07 4.74
CA GLY A 355 4.15 2.00 3.62
C GLY A 355 5.52 2.01 2.95
N ALA A 356 5.54 2.47 1.69
CA ALA A 356 6.74 2.56 0.87
C ALA A 356 7.03 3.99 0.44
N SER A 357 8.31 4.38 0.32
CA SER A 357 8.70 5.74 -0.11
C SER A 357 8.17 6.81 0.86
N ALA A 358 7.48 7.85 0.38
CA ALA A 358 6.69 8.79 1.18
C ALA A 358 5.72 8.08 2.15
N GLY A 359 5.22 6.88 1.81
CA GLY A 359 4.43 6.04 2.70
C GLY A 359 5.26 5.47 3.86
N GLY A 360 6.54 5.18 3.64
CA GLY A 360 7.52 4.89 4.70
C GLY A 360 7.77 6.11 5.58
N THR A 361 7.93 7.30 4.98
CA THR A 361 7.96 8.58 5.72
C THR A 361 6.68 8.78 6.54
N ALA A 362 5.52 8.40 6.03
CA ALA A 362 4.24 8.45 6.74
C ALA A 362 4.19 7.46 7.91
N VAL A 363 4.72 6.24 7.77
CA VAL A 363 4.90 5.29 8.88
C VAL A 363 5.78 5.91 9.97
N ARG A 364 6.96 6.44 9.60
CA ARG A 364 7.87 7.15 10.51
C ARG A 364 7.21 8.36 11.18
N THR A 365 6.35 9.07 10.46
CA THR A 365 5.56 10.20 10.98
C THR A 365 4.58 9.73 12.07
N LEU A 366 3.84 8.64 11.85
CA LEU A 366 2.91 8.09 12.84
C LEU A 366 3.63 7.52 14.08
N LEU A 367 4.83 6.96 13.91
CA LEU A 367 5.68 6.56 15.03
C LEU A 367 6.16 7.76 15.86
N SER A 368 6.33 8.92 15.22
CA SER A 368 6.83 10.16 15.85
C SER A 368 5.80 10.92 16.69
N MET A 369 4.56 10.43 16.79
CA MET A 369 3.44 11.11 17.48
C MET A 369 2.77 10.25 18.56
N PRO A 370 3.51 9.71 19.53
CA PRO A 370 3.03 8.68 20.46
C PRO A 370 1.75 9.06 21.21
N ALA A 371 1.56 10.35 21.54
CA ALA A 371 0.35 10.82 22.19
C ALA A 371 -0.91 10.67 21.31
N ALA A 372 -0.78 10.87 19.99
CA ALA A 372 -1.87 10.79 19.04
C ALA A 372 -2.13 9.36 18.52
N THR A 373 -1.11 8.50 18.56
CA THR A 373 -1.16 7.13 18.00
C THR A 373 -1.20 6.01 19.02
N LYS A 374 -1.15 6.32 20.32
CA LYS A 374 -1.24 5.33 21.40
C LYS A 374 -2.45 4.41 21.20
N GLY A 375 -2.17 3.11 21.07
CA GLY A 375 -3.18 2.07 20.92
C GLY A 375 -3.80 1.95 19.52
N LEU A 376 -3.38 2.76 18.55
CA LEU A 376 -3.91 2.67 17.18
C LEU A 376 -3.26 1.57 16.34
N PHE A 377 -2.02 1.19 16.66
CA PHE A 377 -1.28 0.10 16.03
C PHE A 377 -0.23 -0.50 16.99
N ARG A 378 0.17 -1.74 16.69
CA ARG A 378 1.08 -2.56 17.51
C ARG A 378 2.38 -2.96 16.82
N ALA A 379 2.53 -2.70 15.53
CA ALA A 379 3.72 -3.01 14.74
C ALA A 379 3.80 -2.09 13.52
N ALA A 380 5.00 -1.94 12.93
CA ALA A 380 5.24 -1.07 11.78
C ALA A 380 6.19 -1.70 10.76
N ILE A 381 5.98 -1.42 9.47
CA ILE A 381 6.89 -1.79 8.37
C ILE A 381 7.18 -0.54 7.54
N SER A 382 8.45 -0.14 7.45
CA SER A 382 8.90 1.03 6.68
C SER A 382 9.76 0.56 5.49
N GLN A 383 9.22 0.70 4.29
CA GLN A 383 9.87 0.27 3.04
C GLN A 383 10.43 1.50 2.32
N SER A 384 11.72 1.49 2.00
CA SER A 384 12.37 2.53 1.19
C SER A 384 12.05 3.96 1.67
N ASP A 385 11.97 4.16 2.98
CA ASP A 385 11.81 5.49 3.58
C ASP A 385 13.10 6.30 3.28
N PRO A 386 13.00 7.49 2.66
CA PRO A 386 14.12 8.39 2.46
C PRO A 386 14.50 9.02 3.82
N ILE A 387 15.02 8.20 4.74
CA ILE A 387 15.25 8.56 6.14
C ILE A 387 16.14 9.79 6.28
N HIS A 388 17.05 9.98 5.32
CA HIS A 388 17.89 11.16 5.29
C HIS A 388 17.13 12.48 5.25
N LEU A 389 15.96 12.49 4.62
CA LEU A 389 15.14 13.68 4.56
C LEU A 389 14.50 13.89 5.95
N PRO A 390 14.83 15.00 6.64
CA PRO A 390 14.15 15.35 7.89
C PRO A 390 12.69 15.70 7.61
N PHE A 391 11.88 15.74 8.66
CA PHE A 391 10.63 16.47 8.59
C PHE A 391 10.92 17.96 8.32
N ASN A 392 9.98 18.63 7.65
CA ASN A 392 10.11 20.08 7.46
C ASN A 392 10.08 20.78 8.83
N ASP A 393 10.93 21.78 9.02
CA ASP A 393 10.63 22.76 10.04
C ASP A 393 9.43 23.63 9.60
N VAL A 394 8.63 24.09 10.55
CA VAL A 394 7.43 24.91 10.24
C VAL A 394 7.79 26.19 9.48
N LYS A 395 8.99 26.75 9.68
CA LYS A 395 9.42 27.94 8.96
C LYS A 395 9.62 27.60 7.48
N THR A 396 10.29 26.52 7.11
CA THR A 396 10.43 26.05 5.72
C THR A 396 9.07 25.77 5.07
N ALA A 397 8.19 25.04 5.75
CA ALA A 397 6.83 24.77 5.25
C ALA A 397 6.01 26.07 5.06
N SER A 398 6.20 27.04 5.95
CA SER A 398 5.55 28.35 5.88
C SER A 398 6.13 29.25 4.78
N THR A 399 7.46 29.42 4.73
CA THR A 399 8.12 30.41 3.87
C THR A 399 8.35 29.92 2.45
N THR A 400 8.81 28.67 2.28
CA THR A 400 9.17 28.15 0.97
C THR A 400 7.95 27.61 0.25
N VAL A 401 7.19 26.74 0.94
CA VAL A 401 6.02 26.09 0.33
C VAL A 401 4.80 27.01 0.34
N SER A 402 4.33 27.41 1.52
CA SER A 402 3.03 28.09 1.64
C SER A 402 3.07 29.52 1.11
N ARG A 403 4.11 30.30 1.46
CA ARG A 403 4.27 31.67 0.97
C ARG A 403 4.71 31.72 -0.49
N GLY A 404 5.51 30.76 -0.95
CA GLY A 404 5.83 30.58 -2.37
C GLY A 404 4.56 30.40 -3.20
N ALA A 405 3.66 29.51 -2.76
CA ALA A 405 2.36 29.30 -3.40
C ALA A 405 1.50 30.55 -3.39
N MET A 406 1.37 31.21 -2.25
CA MET A 406 0.59 32.46 -2.14
C MET A 406 1.14 33.55 -3.07
N THR A 407 2.46 33.67 -3.20
CA THR A 407 3.11 34.63 -4.10
C THR A 407 2.78 34.33 -5.57
N LEU A 408 2.97 33.08 -6.01
CA LEU A 408 2.68 32.66 -7.38
C LEU A 408 1.19 32.85 -7.73
N LEU A 409 0.32 32.55 -6.77
CA LEU A 409 -1.14 32.64 -6.92
C LEU A 409 -1.70 34.05 -6.69
N LYS A 410 -0.84 35.00 -6.29
CA LYS A 410 -1.18 36.38 -5.93
C LYS A 410 -2.25 36.44 -4.84
N CYS A 411 -2.13 35.59 -3.83
CA CYS A 411 -3.03 35.55 -2.67
C CYS A 411 -2.42 36.23 -1.46
N ALA A 412 -3.21 37.09 -0.81
CA ALA A 412 -2.83 37.75 0.43
C ALA A 412 -3.25 36.97 1.68
N ASP A 413 -4.26 36.09 1.58
CA ASP A 413 -4.83 35.38 2.70
C ASP A 413 -5.33 33.97 2.34
N LEU A 414 -5.84 33.26 3.36
CA LEU A 414 -6.39 31.91 3.22
C LEU A 414 -7.71 31.89 2.42
N ALA A 415 -8.50 32.97 2.47
CA ALA A 415 -9.76 33.03 1.73
C ALA A 415 -9.49 33.03 0.22
N CYS A 416 -8.52 33.80 -0.24
CA CYS A 416 -8.02 33.75 -1.61
C CYS A 416 -7.47 32.36 -1.97
N MET A 417 -6.67 31.74 -1.11
CA MET A 417 -6.16 30.38 -1.37
C MET A 417 -7.30 29.37 -1.53
N ARG A 418 -8.37 29.49 -0.74
CA ARG A 418 -9.56 28.64 -0.86
C ARG A 418 -10.38 28.91 -2.12
N SER A 419 -10.28 30.10 -2.71
CA SER A 419 -11.02 30.44 -3.94
C SER A 419 -10.31 30.00 -5.22
N LYS A 420 -9.04 29.58 -5.15
CA LYS A 420 -8.29 29.13 -6.34
C LYS A 420 -8.82 27.80 -6.88
N SER A 421 -8.66 27.59 -8.18
CA SER A 421 -8.95 26.28 -8.77
C SER A 421 -7.92 25.25 -8.28
N VAL A 422 -8.28 23.98 -8.37
CA VAL A 422 -7.35 22.88 -8.08
C VAL A 422 -6.15 22.94 -9.02
N ASP A 423 -6.38 23.21 -10.32
CA ASP A 423 -5.32 23.30 -11.32
C ASP A 423 -4.33 24.43 -11.01
N ASP A 424 -4.81 25.60 -10.58
CA ASP A 424 -3.93 26.70 -10.15
C ASP A 424 -3.02 26.26 -8.99
N LEU A 425 -3.60 25.58 -7.98
CA LEU A 425 -2.84 25.07 -6.84
C LEU A 425 -1.80 24.04 -7.28
N LEU A 426 -2.16 23.11 -8.15
CA LEU A 426 -1.25 22.08 -8.67
C LEU A 426 -0.13 22.68 -9.53
N ASN A 427 -0.43 23.69 -10.36
CA ASN A 427 0.56 24.39 -11.18
C ASN A 427 1.53 25.22 -10.31
N ALA A 428 1.02 25.90 -9.28
CA ALA A 428 1.85 26.60 -8.31
C ALA A 428 2.75 25.63 -7.54
N GLN A 429 2.20 24.49 -7.09
CA GLN A 429 2.95 23.42 -6.47
C GLN A 429 4.09 22.92 -7.36
N ASN A 430 3.81 22.59 -8.63
CA ASN A 430 4.82 22.11 -9.56
C ASN A 430 5.95 23.12 -9.77
N THR A 431 5.58 24.41 -9.85
CA THR A 431 6.56 25.49 -9.96
C THR A 431 7.46 25.55 -8.72
N ILE A 432 6.89 25.46 -7.52
CA ILE A 432 7.65 25.50 -6.26
C ILE A 432 8.58 24.30 -6.15
N VAL A 433 8.09 23.10 -6.44
CA VAL A 433 8.88 21.87 -6.41
C VAL A 433 10.00 21.92 -7.46
N GLY A 434 9.72 22.38 -8.68
CA GLY A 434 10.73 22.54 -9.73
C GLY A 434 11.79 23.61 -9.43
N GLN A 435 11.48 24.57 -8.57
CA GLN A 435 12.41 25.64 -8.15
C GLN A 435 13.04 25.35 -6.77
N ALA A 436 12.76 24.18 -6.19
CA ALA A 436 13.10 23.87 -4.81
C ALA A 436 14.61 23.82 -4.57
N ILE A 437 15.38 23.30 -5.53
CA ILE A 437 16.85 23.28 -5.50
C ILE A 437 17.45 24.70 -5.39
N LEU A 438 16.80 25.71 -5.97
CA LEU A 438 17.31 27.09 -5.96
C LEU A 438 17.00 27.84 -4.65
N HIS A 439 15.95 27.45 -3.94
CA HIS A 439 15.44 28.20 -2.78
C HIS A 439 15.58 27.45 -1.46
N ALA A 440 15.73 26.12 -1.50
CA ALA A 440 15.85 25.26 -0.32
C ALA A 440 16.61 23.95 -0.66
N PRO A 441 17.87 24.02 -1.13
CA PRO A 441 18.63 22.84 -1.62
C PRO A 441 18.80 21.75 -0.56
N GLU A 442 19.06 22.13 0.70
CA GLU A 442 19.20 21.21 1.85
C GLU A 442 17.90 20.47 2.20
N GLN A 443 16.75 20.96 1.72
CA GLN A 443 15.42 20.39 1.97
C GLN A 443 14.83 19.71 0.73
N SER A 444 15.48 19.85 -0.43
CA SER A 444 14.86 19.65 -1.74
C SER A 444 15.73 18.90 -2.72
N TYR A 445 15.56 17.58 -2.71
CA TYR A 445 15.99 16.75 -3.83
C TYR A 445 14.89 15.77 -4.29
N ILE A 446 14.10 15.24 -3.34
CA ILE A 446 13.06 14.23 -3.64
C ILE A 446 11.70 14.60 -3.03
N GLU A 447 11.64 15.23 -1.85
CA GLU A 447 10.39 15.55 -1.13
C GLU A 447 10.43 16.92 -0.43
N LEU A 448 10.11 18.02 -1.16
CA LEU A 448 10.00 19.36 -0.55
C LEU A 448 8.72 19.49 0.31
N ILE A 449 7.59 18.99 -0.19
CA ILE A 449 6.30 19.04 0.51
C ILE A 449 6.15 17.74 1.27
N LYS A 450 6.18 17.80 2.60
CA LYS A 450 6.20 16.65 3.51
C LYS A 450 5.73 17.06 4.92
N PRO A 451 5.52 16.10 5.86
CA PRO A 451 5.17 16.40 7.24
C PRO A 451 6.14 17.39 7.90
N SER A 452 5.60 18.26 8.76
CA SER A 452 6.35 19.31 9.45
C SER A 452 6.37 19.14 10.97
N ILE A 453 7.47 19.52 11.62
CA ILE A 453 7.62 19.56 13.09
C ILE A 453 6.79 20.71 13.66
N ASP A 454 5.52 20.45 13.93
CA ASP A 454 4.54 21.47 14.33
C ASP A 454 4.49 21.74 15.85
N GLY A 455 5.19 20.95 16.66
CA GLY A 455 5.16 21.02 18.11
C GLY A 455 3.81 20.66 18.72
N ILE A 456 2.91 20.04 17.94
CA ILE A 456 1.57 19.63 18.36
C ILE A 456 1.40 18.11 18.17
N LEU A 457 1.65 17.63 16.95
CA LEU A 457 1.66 16.21 16.60
C LEU A 457 3.09 15.69 16.53
N ILE A 458 3.99 16.45 15.90
CA ILE A 458 5.38 16.07 15.66
C ILE A 458 6.28 17.06 16.40
N PHE A 459 7.07 16.54 17.34
CA PHE A 459 7.89 17.37 18.22
C PHE A 459 9.35 17.47 17.80
N ASN A 460 9.85 16.48 17.04
CA ASN A 460 11.21 16.48 16.54
C ASN A 460 11.38 15.51 15.35
N ASN A 461 12.55 15.50 14.74
CA ASN A 461 12.95 14.45 13.80
C ASN A 461 13.03 13.08 14.50
N PHE A 462 12.78 12.03 13.74
CA PHE A 462 12.57 10.69 14.28
C PHE A 462 13.79 10.12 15.01
N ASP A 463 14.98 10.36 14.48
CA ASP A 463 16.25 9.97 15.10
C ASP A 463 16.41 10.63 16.49
N GLN A 464 16.09 11.93 16.60
CA GLN A 464 16.14 12.66 17.87
C GLN A 464 15.07 12.18 18.85
N LEU A 465 13.90 11.79 18.36
CA LEU A 465 12.86 11.16 19.19
C LEU A 465 13.30 9.79 19.71
N ILE A 466 14.03 9.01 18.91
CA ILE A 466 14.61 7.72 19.32
C ILE A 466 15.72 7.91 20.35
N ALA A 467 16.63 8.86 20.11
CA ALA A 467 17.75 9.17 20.99
C ALA A 467 17.34 9.87 22.29
N GLY A 468 16.19 10.56 22.29
CA GLY A 468 15.67 11.34 23.40
C GLY A 468 15.14 10.52 24.59
N LYS A 469 14.33 11.17 25.43
CA LYS A 469 13.75 10.54 26.63
C LYS A 469 12.78 9.41 26.24
N LYS A 470 12.69 8.37 27.08
CA LYS A 470 11.68 7.30 26.95
C LYS A 470 10.28 7.92 26.73
N GLY A 471 9.58 7.46 25.68
CA GLY A 471 8.27 7.96 25.30
C GLY A 471 8.27 9.07 24.25
N GLY A 472 9.42 9.44 23.66
CA GLY A 472 9.52 10.38 22.54
C GLY A 472 8.91 9.87 21.22
N PHE A 473 8.81 8.56 21.05
CA PHE A 473 8.18 7.90 19.91
C PHE A 473 7.38 6.67 20.34
N HIS A 474 6.50 6.16 19.48
CA HIS A 474 5.72 4.95 19.74
C HIS A 474 6.57 3.69 19.48
N GLN A 475 6.98 3.02 20.56
CA GLN A 475 7.85 1.85 20.52
C GLN A 475 7.06 0.57 20.20
N VAL A 476 7.16 0.12 18.95
CA VAL A 476 6.53 -1.11 18.46
C VAL A 476 7.52 -1.90 17.62
N PRO A 477 7.38 -3.23 17.46
CA PRO A 477 8.21 -3.97 16.53
C PRO A 477 8.25 -3.33 15.13
N LEU A 478 9.44 -3.23 14.55
CA LEU A 478 9.69 -2.54 13.28
C LEU A 478 10.36 -3.47 12.26
N MET A 479 9.79 -3.57 11.07
CA MET A 479 10.54 -3.98 9.88
C MET A 479 10.97 -2.73 9.11
N ILE A 480 12.23 -2.65 8.70
CA ILE A 480 12.76 -1.50 7.95
C ILE A 480 13.69 -2.00 6.85
N GLY A 481 13.65 -1.41 5.66
CA GLY A 481 14.51 -1.88 4.60
C GLY A 481 14.42 -1.07 3.32
N THR A 482 15.25 -1.43 2.35
CA THR A 482 15.43 -0.66 1.12
C THR A 482 15.48 -1.58 -0.10
N MET A 483 15.48 -0.97 -1.27
CA MET A 483 15.96 -1.58 -2.51
C MET A 483 17.49 -1.54 -2.55
N LYS A 484 18.10 -2.32 -3.45
CA LYS A 484 19.55 -2.31 -3.68
C LYS A 484 20.03 -1.02 -4.36
N ASN A 485 19.25 -0.52 -5.32
CA ASN A 485 19.58 0.59 -6.21
C ASN A 485 18.52 1.71 -6.11
N GLU A 486 18.24 2.17 -4.89
CA GLU A 486 17.15 3.13 -4.60
C GLU A 486 17.20 4.37 -5.51
N ALA A 487 18.35 5.04 -5.60
CA ALA A 487 18.41 6.33 -6.25
C ALA A 487 18.41 6.25 -7.79
N ASP A 488 18.78 5.11 -8.37
CA ASP A 488 19.01 4.97 -9.81
C ASP A 488 17.77 5.35 -10.63
N GLY A 489 16.58 4.99 -10.14
CA GLY A 489 15.31 5.32 -10.80
C GLY A 489 14.92 6.79 -10.77
N PHE A 490 15.57 7.62 -9.94
CA PHE A 490 15.31 9.05 -9.87
C PHE A 490 16.23 9.86 -10.79
N LEU A 491 17.42 9.36 -11.14
CA LEU A 491 18.40 10.08 -11.97
C LEU A 491 17.77 10.55 -13.31
N PRO A 492 17.03 9.72 -14.07
CA PRO A 492 16.38 10.17 -15.30
C PRO A 492 15.37 11.31 -15.09
N LEU A 493 14.62 11.29 -13.97
CA LEU A 493 13.63 12.34 -13.62
C LEU A 493 14.30 13.70 -13.37
N MET A 494 15.60 13.70 -13.09
CA MET A 494 16.41 14.89 -12.89
C MET A 494 17.05 15.42 -14.18
N GLY A 495 16.61 14.89 -15.34
CA GLY A 495 17.18 15.23 -16.64
C GLY A 495 18.51 14.52 -16.92
N GLN A 496 18.89 13.53 -16.11
CA GLN A 496 20.14 12.77 -16.26
C GLN A 496 19.90 11.51 -17.12
N ILE A 497 19.42 11.74 -18.35
CA ILE A 497 18.96 10.70 -19.29
C ILE A 497 20.04 10.17 -20.24
N THR A 498 21.21 10.83 -20.31
CA THR A 498 22.34 10.47 -21.18
C THR A 498 23.67 10.60 -20.43
N PHE A 499 24.79 10.26 -21.09
CA PHE A 499 26.17 10.45 -20.59
C PHE A 499 26.33 11.69 -19.68
N MET A 500 26.83 11.46 -18.46
CA MET A 500 27.08 12.51 -17.47
C MET A 500 28.58 12.80 -17.33
N PRO A 501 29.05 14.03 -17.62
CA PRO A 501 30.41 14.42 -17.31
C PRO A 501 30.69 14.30 -15.80
N PRO A 502 31.92 13.94 -15.37
CA PRO A 502 32.29 13.85 -13.95
C PRO A 502 32.00 15.10 -13.12
N THR A 503 31.97 16.28 -13.76
CA THR A 503 31.64 17.55 -13.11
C THR A 503 30.20 17.62 -12.59
N VAL A 504 29.27 16.84 -13.16
CA VAL A 504 27.87 16.80 -12.73
C VAL A 504 27.76 16.25 -11.31
N MET A 505 28.44 15.14 -11.00
CA MET A 505 28.48 14.58 -9.65
C MET A 505 29.00 15.61 -8.64
N GLY A 506 30.05 16.37 -9.00
CA GLY A 506 30.56 17.44 -8.14
C GLY A 506 29.52 18.55 -7.87
N ALA A 507 28.74 18.93 -8.87
CA ALA A 507 27.67 19.91 -8.72
C ALA A 507 26.49 19.37 -7.88
N THR A 508 26.08 18.12 -8.10
CA THR A 508 25.06 17.44 -7.28
C THR A 508 25.50 17.38 -5.83
N LEU A 509 26.71 16.88 -5.56
CA LEU A 509 27.25 16.81 -4.20
C LEU A 509 27.35 18.18 -3.54
N ASN A 510 27.74 19.22 -4.28
CA ASN A 510 27.81 20.58 -3.73
C ASN A 510 26.43 21.14 -3.39
N THR A 511 25.41 20.77 -4.17
CA THR A 511 24.02 21.15 -3.89
C THR A 511 23.50 20.44 -2.65
N LEU A 512 23.82 19.16 -2.47
CA LEU A 512 23.33 18.34 -1.36
C LEU A 512 24.10 18.55 -0.06
N LEU A 513 25.42 18.67 -0.14
CA LEU A 513 26.31 18.63 1.02
C LEU A 513 26.97 19.97 1.35
N GLY A 514 26.94 20.91 0.42
CA GLY A 514 27.76 22.11 0.46
C GLY A 514 29.26 21.83 0.21
N TYR A 515 29.98 22.89 -0.19
CA TYR A 515 31.35 22.79 -0.71
C TYR A 515 32.32 21.96 0.15
N ARG A 516 32.35 22.19 1.46
CA ARG A 516 33.30 21.51 2.36
C ARG A 516 33.10 20.00 2.35
N ARG A 517 31.87 19.52 2.55
CA ARG A 517 31.55 18.09 2.60
C ARG A 517 31.71 17.47 1.22
N THR A 518 31.37 18.17 0.15
CA THR A 518 31.64 17.73 -1.23
C THR A 518 33.11 17.43 -1.48
N MET A 519 34.01 18.35 -1.10
CA MET A 519 35.45 18.14 -1.28
C MET A 519 35.96 16.94 -0.47
N ILE A 520 35.41 16.72 0.72
CA ILE A 520 35.72 15.54 1.55
C ILE A 520 35.22 14.25 0.88
N THR A 521 33.98 14.23 0.38
CA THR A 521 33.38 13.09 -0.32
C THR A 521 34.14 12.73 -1.60
N ILE A 522 34.50 13.72 -2.41
CA ILE A 522 35.30 13.48 -3.63
C ILE A 522 36.71 12.99 -3.24
N GLY A 523 37.33 13.61 -2.24
CA GLY A 523 38.68 13.26 -1.78
C GLY A 523 38.79 11.87 -1.14
N SER A 524 37.73 11.36 -0.52
CA SER A 524 37.72 10.05 0.14
C SER A 524 37.77 8.87 -0.84
N ARG A 525 37.39 9.10 -2.11
CA ARG A 525 37.27 8.07 -3.15
C ARG A 525 36.34 6.91 -2.78
N MET A 526 35.38 7.15 -1.88
CA MET A 526 34.34 6.16 -1.52
C MET A 526 33.37 5.88 -2.69
N TYR A 527 33.23 6.84 -3.60
CA TYR A 527 32.38 6.76 -4.78
C TYR A 527 33.20 7.10 -6.04
N PRO A 528 34.14 6.22 -6.45
CA PRO A 528 34.98 6.49 -7.60
C PRO A 528 34.19 6.41 -8.91
N ILE A 529 34.44 7.34 -9.82
CA ILE A 529 33.91 7.30 -11.18
C ILE A 529 34.80 6.38 -12.02
N ASP A 530 34.23 5.32 -12.58
CA ASP A 530 34.91 4.50 -13.58
C ASP A 530 34.94 5.25 -14.92
N GLY A 531 36.07 5.88 -15.23
CA GLY A 531 36.26 6.62 -16.47
C GLY A 531 36.26 5.76 -17.75
N SER A 532 36.30 4.42 -17.63
CA SER A 532 36.16 3.51 -18.76
C SER A 532 34.70 3.18 -19.08
N ASN A 533 33.79 3.38 -18.12
CA ASN A 533 32.35 3.24 -18.30
C ASN A 533 31.75 4.59 -18.72
N LEU A 534 31.08 4.64 -19.87
CA LEU A 534 30.34 5.83 -20.31
C LEU A 534 29.25 6.23 -19.31
N ASP A 535 28.78 5.30 -18.48
CA ASP A 535 27.80 5.53 -17.44
C ASP A 535 28.40 5.69 -16.03
N GLY A 536 29.72 5.68 -15.90
CA GLY A 536 30.43 5.61 -14.62
C GLY A 536 30.08 6.76 -13.67
N THR A 537 29.80 7.96 -14.19
CA THR A 537 29.35 9.09 -13.37
C THR A 537 27.95 8.85 -12.80
N ARG A 538 27.01 8.37 -13.63
CA ARG A 538 25.63 8.10 -13.22
C ARG A 538 25.58 6.96 -12.21
N GLU A 539 26.41 5.94 -12.39
CA GLU A 539 26.55 4.84 -11.42
C GLU A 539 27.11 5.31 -10.08
N ALA A 540 28.15 6.15 -10.08
CA ALA A 540 28.73 6.69 -8.86
C ALA A 540 27.74 7.61 -8.12
N GLU A 541 26.99 8.45 -8.85
CA GLU A 541 25.97 9.33 -8.30
C GLU A 541 24.77 8.54 -7.76
N GLY A 542 24.28 7.54 -8.49
CA GLY A 542 23.22 6.63 -8.04
C GLY A 542 23.61 5.84 -6.80
N LEU A 543 24.85 5.35 -6.72
CA LEU A 543 25.37 4.68 -5.53
C LEU A 543 25.46 5.64 -4.34
N PHE A 544 26.02 6.84 -4.53
CA PHE A 544 26.08 7.86 -3.49
C PHE A 544 24.69 8.21 -2.97
N ALA A 545 23.74 8.54 -3.86
CA ALA A 545 22.39 8.92 -3.46
C ALA A 545 21.63 7.76 -2.80
N THR A 546 21.84 6.52 -3.26
CA THR A 546 21.27 5.31 -2.62
C THR A 546 21.76 5.17 -1.19
N ASP A 547 23.06 5.37 -0.96
CA ASP A 547 23.67 5.28 0.37
C ASP A 547 23.27 6.43 1.27
N TYR A 548 23.37 7.65 0.76
CA TYR A 548 23.17 8.88 1.52
C TYR A 548 21.71 9.09 1.89
N ILE A 549 20.76 8.75 1.01
CA ILE A 549 19.34 9.05 1.22
C ILE A 549 18.59 7.90 1.91
N PHE A 550 18.94 6.65 1.58
CA PHE A 550 18.15 5.46 1.96
C PHE A 550 18.93 4.47 2.81
N VAL A 551 19.95 3.83 2.24
CA VAL A 551 20.53 2.59 2.81
C VAL A 551 21.26 2.83 4.13
N CYS A 552 22.17 3.80 4.18
CA CYS A 552 22.94 4.04 5.40
C CYS A 552 22.09 4.70 6.50
N PRO A 553 21.22 5.69 6.23
CA PRO A 553 20.24 6.18 7.19
C PRO A 553 19.31 5.10 7.76
N ALA A 554 18.87 4.13 6.94
CA ALA A 554 18.06 3.01 7.42
C ALA A 554 18.82 2.12 8.40
N GLN A 555 20.10 1.84 8.13
CA GLN A 555 20.98 1.12 9.07
C GLN A 555 21.20 1.91 10.36
N PHE A 556 21.39 3.23 10.27
CA PHE A 556 21.52 4.10 11.43
C PHE A 556 20.27 4.06 12.32
N ILE A 557 19.08 4.22 11.73
CA ILE A 557 17.81 4.13 12.46
C ILE A 557 17.60 2.71 13.04
N ALA A 558 17.88 1.64 12.29
CA ALA A 558 17.76 0.28 12.80
C ALA A 558 18.62 0.05 14.05
N LYS A 559 19.87 0.56 14.04
CA LYS A 559 20.77 0.53 15.19
C LYS A 559 20.25 1.32 16.39
N ALA A 560 19.80 2.56 16.16
CA ALA A 560 19.23 3.39 17.22
C ALA A 560 17.95 2.77 17.82
N TYR A 561 17.07 2.23 16.97
CA TYR A 561 15.82 1.60 17.38
C TYR A 561 16.09 0.31 18.18
N ALA A 562 17.02 -0.54 17.74
CA ALA A 562 17.42 -1.75 18.48
C ALA A 562 18.04 -1.43 19.85
N ALA A 563 18.71 -0.29 20.01
CA ALA A 563 19.24 0.15 21.31
C ALA A 563 18.12 0.38 22.34
N THR A 564 16.90 0.67 21.90
CA THR A 564 15.72 0.79 22.78
C THR A 564 15.16 -0.55 23.28
N LYS A 565 15.73 -1.68 22.84
CA LYS A 565 15.27 -3.06 23.11
C LYS A 565 13.93 -3.43 22.47
N THR A 566 13.45 -2.60 21.54
CA THR A 566 12.30 -2.93 20.71
C THR A 566 12.75 -3.84 19.56
N PRO A 567 11.98 -4.89 19.18
CA PRO A 567 12.34 -5.75 18.05
C PRO A 567 12.44 -4.98 16.73
N VAL A 568 13.52 -5.22 15.99
CA VAL A 568 13.77 -4.64 14.67
C VAL A 568 14.19 -5.75 13.72
N TYR A 569 13.75 -5.70 12.47
CA TYR A 569 14.17 -6.61 11.41
C TYR A 569 14.51 -5.79 10.18
N GLN A 570 15.75 -5.91 9.71
CA GLN A 570 16.21 -5.17 8.54
C GLN A 570 16.22 -6.04 7.28
N PHE A 571 15.82 -5.50 6.13
CA PHE A 571 15.94 -6.16 4.83
C PHE A 571 16.53 -5.27 3.74
N GLN A 572 16.98 -5.91 2.66
CA GLN A 572 17.20 -5.26 1.37
C GLN A 572 16.71 -6.14 0.22
N PHE A 573 15.86 -5.59 -0.66
CA PHE A 573 15.46 -6.26 -1.90
C PHE A 573 16.60 -6.22 -2.92
N GLN A 574 17.00 -7.40 -3.39
CA GLN A 574 17.98 -7.58 -4.46
C GLN A 574 17.34 -7.68 -5.84
N ARG A 575 16.05 -8.03 -5.89
CA ARG A 575 15.23 -8.13 -7.10
C ARG A 575 14.14 -7.05 -7.06
N GLY A 576 14.00 -6.32 -8.16
CA GLY A 576 12.87 -5.41 -8.43
C GLY A 576 12.06 -5.88 -9.62
N TYR A 577 10.76 -5.57 -9.65
CA TYR A 577 9.88 -5.73 -10.82
C TYR A 577 8.97 -4.52 -10.97
N ASN A 578 9.08 -3.80 -12.09
CA ASN A 578 8.20 -2.69 -12.41
C ASN A 578 7.99 -2.57 -13.94
N PRO A 579 6.87 -3.08 -14.47
CA PRO A 579 6.60 -3.10 -15.91
C PRO A 579 6.23 -1.71 -16.46
N ASN A 580 5.98 -0.73 -15.59
CA ASN A 580 5.66 0.64 -16.00
C ASN A 580 6.90 1.43 -16.46
N ARG A 581 8.12 0.91 -16.24
CA ARG A 581 9.37 1.56 -16.63
C ARG A 581 9.68 1.31 -18.13
N PRO A 582 10.30 2.28 -18.83
CA PRO A 582 10.83 2.07 -20.17
C PRO A 582 11.87 0.93 -20.25
N ALA A 583 11.99 0.27 -21.41
CA ALA A 583 12.94 -0.83 -21.62
C ALA A 583 14.41 -0.42 -21.48
N ASP A 584 14.70 0.83 -21.80
CA ASP A 584 16.02 1.47 -21.74
C ASP A 584 16.30 2.19 -20.42
N ASP A 585 15.40 2.07 -19.42
CA ASP A 585 15.59 2.58 -18.07
C ASP A 585 16.80 1.86 -17.41
N ILE A 586 17.62 2.61 -16.68
CA ILE A 586 18.74 2.06 -15.85
C ILE A 586 18.23 0.98 -14.88
N CYS A 587 16.96 1.05 -14.50
CA CYS A 587 16.29 0.10 -13.62
C CYS A 587 15.83 -1.18 -14.31
N ALA A 588 15.92 -1.29 -15.64
CA ALA A 588 15.52 -2.52 -16.36
C ALA A 588 16.32 -3.76 -15.89
N THR A 589 17.55 -3.57 -15.40
CA THR A 589 18.43 -4.63 -14.90
C THR A 589 18.79 -4.48 -13.42
N ARG A 590 18.17 -3.53 -12.70
CA ARG A 590 18.50 -3.19 -11.32
C ARG A 590 17.26 -3.27 -10.43
N ALA A 591 17.47 -3.33 -9.12
CA ALA A 591 16.38 -3.32 -8.15
C ALA A 591 16.21 -1.90 -7.62
N CYS A 592 15.37 -1.12 -8.29
CA CYS A 592 15.20 0.30 -8.04
C CYS A 592 14.03 0.60 -7.11
N HIS A 593 13.96 1.86 -6.66
CA HIS A 593 12.91 2.35 -5.78
C HIS A 593 11.50 1.96 -6.23
N SER A 594 10.71 1.46 -5.28
CA SER A 594 9.32 0.99 -5.45
C SER A 594 9.13 -0.26 -6.31
N ASP A 595 10.19 -0.89 -6.82
CA ASP A 595 10.08 -2.13 -7.59
C ASP A 595 9.73 -3.36 -6.71
N ASP A 596 9.68 -3.20 -5.38
CA ASP A 596 9.23 -4.19 -4.41
C ASP A 596 7.69 -4.30 -4.31
N ILE A 597 6.96 -3.25 -4.68
CA ILE A 597 5.49 -3.17 -4.52
C ILE A 597 4.77 -4.37 -5.14
N ALA A 598 5.20 -4.77 -6.34
CA ALA A 598 4.61 -5.92 -7.04
C ALA A 598 4.81 -7.23 -6.27
N PHE A 599 5.93 -7.41 -5.58
CA PHE A 599 6.19 -8.60 -4.76
C PHE A 599 5.38 -8.60 -3.45
N VAL A 600 5.14 -7.42 -2.88
CA VAL A 600 4.40 -7.25 -1.62
C VAL A 600 2.90 -7.48 -1.81
N PHE A 601 2.30 -6.99 -2.90
CA PHE A 601 0.85 -7.14 -3.15
C PHE A 601 0.49 -8.28 -4.10
N ALA A 602 1.47 -8.83 -4.82
CA ALA A 602 1.32 -9.90 -5.79
C ALA A 602 0.27 -9.62 -6.89
N SER A 603 0.19 -8.37 -7.37
CA SER A 603 -0.80 -7.90 -8.35
C SER A 603 -0.22 -7.53 -9.73
N PRO A 604 0.86 -8.18 -10.23
CA PRO A 604 1.58 -7.71 -11.42
C PRO A 604 0.70 -7.66 -12.67
N SER A 605 -0.29 -8.56 -12.79
CA SER A 605 -1.23 -8.59 -13.91
C SER A 605 -2.16 -7.39 -14.00
N LEU A 606 -2.24 -6.57 -12.95
CA LEU A 606 -3.06 -5.35 -12.92
C LEU A 606 -2.23 -4.10 -13.23
N MET A 607 -0.91 -4.24 -13.34
CA MET A 607 -0.01 -3.14 -13.69
C MET A 607 -0.02 -2.90 -15.20
N ASN A 608 0.28 -1.68 -15.63
CA ASN A 608 0.38 -1.39 -17.05
C ASN A 608 1.59 -2.13 -17.64
N ASN A 609 1.52 -2.46 -18.94
CA ASN A 609 2.57 -3.18 -19.67
C ASN A 609 2.96 -4.57 -19.11
N ALA A 610 2.15 -5.16 -18.22
CA ALA A 610 2.42 -6.48 -17.65
C ALA A 610 2.54 -7.60 -18.71
N SER A 611 1.89 -7.43 -19.88
CA SER A 611 2.02 -8.34 -21.02
C SER A 611 3.40 -8.27 -21.70
N THR A 612 4.06 -7.11 -21.65
CA THR A 612 5.36 -6.87 -22.28
C THR A 612 6.50 -7.35 -21.40
N TYR A 613 6.35 -7.21 -20.08
CA TYR A 613 7.32 -7.65 -19.08
C TYR A 613 6.72 -8.77 -18.22
N PRO A 614 6.76 -10.02 -18.69
CA PRO A 614 6.04 -11.10 -18.06
C PRO A 614 6.59 -11.39 -16.65
N TRP A 615 5.67 -11.61 -15.73
CA TRP A 615 5.96 -12.07 -14.38
C TRP A 615 6.41 -13.54 -14.39
N THR A 616 7.62 -13.83 -13.91
CA THR A 616 8.19 -15.18 -13.99
C THR A 616 7.75 -16.08 -12.83
N ALA A 617 8.01 -17.39 -12.95
CA ALA A 617 7.78 -18.34 -11.85
C ALA A 617 8.67 -18.04 -10.63
N ALA A 618 9.89 -17.55 -10.85
CA ALA A 618 10.80 -17.11 -9.79
C ALA A 618 10.28 -15.84 -9.10
N ASP A 619 9.72 -14.89 -9.86
CA ASP A 619 9.08 -13.71 -9.28
C ASP A 619 7.85 -14.09 -8.42
N ALA A 620 7.04 -15.05 -8.89
CA ALA A 620 5.92 -15.59 -8.11
C ALA A 620 6.39 -16.28 -6.82
N ALA A 621 7.49 -17.05 -6.88
CA ALA A 621 8.08 -17.68 -5.70
C ALA A 621 8.59 -16.65 -4.70
N LEU A 622 9.28 -15.62 -5.17
CA LEU A 622 9.75 -14.52 -4.33
C LEU A 622 8.58 -13.78 -3.67
N SER A 623 7.54 -13.45 -4.44
CA SER A 623 6.36 -12.78 -3.91
C SER A 623 5.63 -13.61 -2.85
N ARG A 624 5.57 -14.95 -2.98
CA ARG A 624 5.07 -15.82 -1.90
C ARG A 624 5.88 -15.62 -0.61
N THR A 625 7.20 -15.70 -0.69
CA THR A 625 8.10 -15.50 0.45
C THR A 625 7.89 -14.13 1.10
N VAL A 626 7.80 -13.08 0.29
CA VAL A 626 7.59 -11.70 0.76
C VAL A 626 6.24 -11.57 1.45
N MET A 627 5.15 -11.97 0.81
CA MET A 627 3.82 -11.88 1.42
C MET A 627 3.72 -12.71 2.71
N ASP A 628 4.24 -13.93 2.72
CA ASP A 628 4.21 -14.79 3.91
C ASP A 628 4.95 -14.15 5.08
N ARG A 629 6.11 -13.52 4.84
CA ARG A 629 6.88 -12.85 5.90
C ARG A 629 6.24 -11.55 6.38
N TRP A 630 5.70 -10.72 5.48
CA TRP A 630 5.00 -9.48 5.84
C TRP A 630 3.75 -9.77 6.68
N THR A 631 2.97 -10.78 6.28
CA THR A 631 1.78 -11.18 7.02
C THR A 631 2.12 -11.93 8.29
N ALA A 632 3.17 -12.77 8.33
CA ALA A 632 3.66 -13.39 9.57
C ALA A 632 4.07 -12.36 10.62
N PHE A 633 4.71 -11.27 10.20
CA PHE A 633 5.03 -10.15 11.08
C PHE A 633 3.76 -9.51 11.66
N ALA A 634 2.76 -9.25 10.83
CA ALA A 634 1.48 -8.70 11.25
C ALA A 634 0.70 -9.65 12.18
N VAL A 635 0.74 -10.96 11.92
CA VAL A 635 0.05 -12.01 12.70
C VAL A 635 0.70 -12.21 14.07
N SER A 636 2.01 -12.45 14.08
CA SER A 636 2.78 -12.63 15.33
C SER A 636 2.84 -11.35 16.17
N GLY A 637 2.67 -10.19 15.53
CA GLY A 637 2.83 -8.88 16.17
C GLY A 637 4.30 -8.49 16.32
N GLY A 638 5.18 -8.94 15.43
CA GLY A 638 6.56 -8.48 15.43
C GLY A 638 7.64 -9.45 14.96
N ASN A 639 7.31 -10.65 14.45
CA ASN A 639 8.29 -11.63 13.98
C ASN A 639 7.98 -12.04 12.52
N PRO A 640 8.87 -11.77 11.55
CA PRO A 640 8.64 -12.08 10.14
C PRO A 640 8.92 -13.54 9.78
N ASN A 641 9.34 -14.39 10.72
CA ASN A 641 9.66 -15.79 10.43
C ASN A 641 8.43 -16.65 10.26
N VAL A 642 8.44 -17.48 9.20
CA VAL A 642 7.35 -18.39 8.83
C VAL A 642 7.74 -19.81 9.23
N SER A 643 6.84 -20.53 9.92
CA SER A 643 7.08 -21.92 10.28
C SER A 643 7.08 -22.82 9.03
N GLY A 644 8.06 -23.72 8.92
CA GLY A 644 8.17 -24.64 7.79
C GLY A 644 8.78 -24.06 6.51
N ASP A 645 9.27 -22.82 6.53
CA ASP A 645 10.12 -22.28 5.45
C ASP A 645 11.50 -22.95 5.51
N SER A 646 11.66 -24.06 4.76
CA SER A 646 12.93 -24.79 4.65
C SER A 646 13.85 -24.23 3.56
N ILE A 647 13.35 -23.28 2.75
CA ILE A 647 14.07 -22.72 1.60
C ILE A 647 14.91 -21.52 2.03
N ASN A 648 14.34 -20.66 2.88
CA ASN A 648 15.02 -19.46 3.34
C ASN A 648 15.47 -19.61 4.81
N PRO A 649 16.60 -18.99 5.18
CA PRO A 649 17.03 -18.97 6.57
C PRO A 649 16.04 -18.21 7.45
N ALA A 650 16.18 -18.42 8.76
CA ALA A 650 15.56 -17.55 9.73
C ALA A 650 16.06 -16.11 9.51
N TRP A 651 15.13 -15.17 9.54
CA TRP A 651 15.39 -13.74 9.53
C TRP A 651 15.77 -13.34 10.96
N PRO A 652 17.04 -13.01 11.21
CA PRO A 652 17.51 -12.62 12.54
C PRO A 652 16.89 -11.29 12.94
N GLN A 653 16.57 -11.16 14.23
CA GLN A 653 16.31 -9.85 14.80
C GLN A 653 17.60 -9.01 14.69
N TYR A 654 17.47 -7.77 14.24
CA TYR A 654 18.57 -6.83 14.15
C TYR A 654 19.17 -6.60 15.55
N ASP A 655 20.48 -6.77 15.64
CA ASP A 655 21.26 -6.38 16.80
C ASP A 655 22.41 -5.45 16.36
N GLY A 656 22.77 -4.49 17.19
CA GLY A 656 23.78 -3.48 16.83
C GLY A 656 25.21 -4.02 16.67
N LYS A 657 25.48 -5.30 17.01
CA LYS A 657 26.79 -5.94 16.87
C LYS A 657 26.93 -6.65 15.53
N THR A 658 25.95 -7.48 15.16
CA THR A 658 25.92 -8.22 13.89
C THR A 658 25.40 -7.35 12.75
N GLN A 659 24.53 -6.39 13.06
CA GLN A 659 23.84 -5.53 12.10
C GLN A 659 23.18 -6.35 10.99
N SER A 660 22.53 -7.45 11.38
CA SER A 660 22.04 -8.45 10.43
C SER A 660 20.96 -7.88 9.49
N ILE A 661 21.14 -8.06 8.18
CA ILE A 661 20.21 -7.63 7.13
C ILE A 661 19.80 -8.84 6.29
N PHE A 662 18.49 -9.00 6.07
CA PHE A 662 17.92 -10.07 5.26
C PHE A 662 17.81 -9.65 3.79
N MET A 663 18.55 -10.33 2.93
CA MET A 663 18.65 -10.03 1.51
C MET A 663 17.58 -10.83 0.77
N ILE A 664 16.56 -10.13 0.29
CA ILE A 664 15.39 -10.70 -0.38
C ILE A 664 15.69 -10.84 -1.88
N ASP A 665 15.78 -12.07 -2.36
CA ASP A 665 16.09 -12.38 -3.76
C ASP A 665 15.28 -13.59 -4.25
N THR A 666 15.26 -13.80 -5.56
CA THR A 666 14.65 -14.93 -6.27
C THR A 666 15.37 -16.26 -6.00
N THR A 667 16.63 -16.22 -5.58
CA THR A 667 17.35 -17.37 -5.02
C THR A 667 17.05 -17.51 -3.52
N SER A 668 17.60 -18.53 -2.83
CA SER A 668 17.45 -18.60 -1.38
C SER A 668 17.94 -17.29 -0.75
N SER A 669 17.07 -16.62 0.01
CA SER A 669 17.42 -15.37 0.67
C SER A 669 18.55 -15.62 1.67
N VAL A 670 19.39 -14.61 1.94
CA VAL A 670 20.53 -14.74 2.86
C VAL A 670 20.52 -13.66 3.92
N SER A 671 21.13 -13.91 5.07
CA SER A 671 21.41 -12.87 6.05
C SER A 671 22.88 -12.47 5.98
N THR A 672 23.16 -11.17 5.92
CA THR A 672 24.51 -10.61 5.94
C THR A 672 24.69 -9.72 7.16
N GLY A 673 25.92 -9.36 7.51
CA GLY A 673 26.16 -8.21 8.38
C GLY A 673 25.80 -6.88 7.71
N GLY A 674 26.07 -5.77 8.40
CA GLY A 674 25.80 -4.42 7.88
C GLY A 674 26.33 -4.21 6.46
N ILE A 675 25.55 -3.52 5.63
CA ILE A 675 25.88 -3.26 4.23
C ILE A 675 26.79 -2.05 4.16
N ARG A 676 27.89 -2.17 3.40
CA ARG A 676 28.87 -1.10 3.15
C ARG A 676 29.32 -0.39 4.44
N PRO A 677 29.84 -1.13 5.45
CA PRO A 677 30.13 -0.56 6.77
C PRO A 677 31.15 0.59 6.73
N GLN A 678 32.14 0.53 5.82
CA GLN A 678 33.11 1.61 5.63
C GLN A 678 32.46 2.89 5.09
N THR A 679 31.63 2.75 4.05
CA THR A 679 30.94 3.88 3.42
C THR A 679 29.90 4.48 4.36
N CYS A 680 29.06 3.65 4.98
CA CYS A 680 28.07 4.13 5.94
C CYS A 680 28.72 4.76 7.17
N GLY A 681 29.85 4.22 7.67
CA GLY A 681 30.63 4.85 8.73
C GLY A 681 31.22 6.19 8.31
N PHE A 682 31.75 6.31 7.10
CA PHE A 682 32.23 7.58 6.54
C PHE A 682 31.10 8.63 6.45
N LEU A 683 29.92 8.23 5.97
CA LEU A 683 28.77 9.13 5.92
C LEU A 683 28.31 9.56 7.32
N ASP A 684 28.26 8.64 8.27
CA ASP A 684 27.81 8.87 9.65
C ASP A 684 28.79 9.75 10.45
N GLU A 685 30.09 9.50 10.35
CA GLU A 685 31.09 10.12 11.23
C GLU A 685 31.80 11.35 10.62
N THR A 686 31.87 11.43 9.29
CA THR A 686 32.67 12.45 8.59
C THR A 686 31.82 13.45 7.81
N ILE A 687 30.85 12.94 7.06
CA ILE A 687 29.93 13.81 6.30
C ILE A 687 28.85 14.36 7.23
N ASN A 688 28.35 13.50 8.14
CA ASN A 688 27.18 13.68 8.98
C ASN A 688 25.91 13.89 8.15
N TYR A 689 24.81 13.29 8.57
CA TYR A 689 23.54 13.55 7.91
C TYR A 689 22.88 14.81 8.50
N ASP A 690 22.17 15.56 7.67
CA ASP A 690 21.56 16.85 8.06
C ASP A 690 20.46 16.76 9.12
N PHE A 691 19.97 15.55 9.41
CA PHE A 691 18.99 15.28 10.46
C PHE A 691 19.61 14.82 11.79
N GLN A 692 20.88 14.41 11.79
CA GLN A 692 21.57 13.83 12.94
C GLN A 692 22.04 14.86 13.98
N LEU A 693 22.31 14.34 15.19
CA LEU A 693 22.80 15.04 16.39
C LEU A 693 24.07 15.86 16.18
#